data_AF-A0A178MK58-F1
#
_entry.id   AF-A0A178MK58-F1
#
_cell.length_a   1.000
_cell.length_b   1.000
_cell.length_c   1.000
_cell.angle_alpha   90.00
_cell.angle_beta   90.00
_cell.angle_gamma   90.00
#
_symmetry.space_group_name_H-M   'P 1'
#
loop_
_entity.id
_entity.type
_entity.pdbx_description
1 polymer ?
#
loop_
_entity_poly.entity_id
_entity_poly.type
_entity_poly.pdbx_seq_one_letter_code
_entity_poly.pdbx_strand_id
1 'polypeptide(L)'
;MSVSIVEKVYRYPWRRRWWLATLGNLLVIASLVIAVYQLLRGVVAASEPLALWLRRTPWLRPLYDGLSPLPRDLSLWFPEALGVLVWAAVGLLVALLLLNALPALRVSTRGLLVEFAGGWLPVAWEDVQQIHVTGDEAGQRFVLLVIPAKSAKRLTGWHRVYGLLYGTTIRPAFLVSSSIDEFDHLLNTILHENNRAIRSVEGAQPVVVDEQRRSPLFGLFLRGATAAPPAANAVLPPTTAPEVTATLPAWSLIRIAHLSVMALVLIFGLLHYRSYWDRALTLMLPELRSNPALLWVSQDPVYRAIFNAYQGASAPFFGFTGRPDLPAPAWLLIAAHLLLALVIALAFALLIAIPSSVIAGQNGMIVRFLPRPLPFARTLPWASISAFQMIDLGFGRSIAFVQSPALPWLSRLCGLVVTGKWTPGAILIGTMKNWPALIEQCEERLSHLPPINDTPRFQPAAFMPNLQLIGQPVATIAALKAELTATGATTTDLLWRAGRAMLVVSLPLGLMFAIPALIDGDRWPDLGIILGGLGFWLAGLLEWPLVVLISLIIHGALDNDQEQAHIFTFYPLVQMPRLLPLLLALICLIVNLPWLAAILWLASLAIAYWVTAALWVDVYEWEGAQVILGGLLPAIWQLFVMVAFWTLR
;
A
#
# COMPACT_ATOMS: atom_id res chain seq x y z
N MET A 1 23.81 -46.84 -24.14
CA MET A 1 24.34 -46.94 -22.77
C MET A 1 24.05 -45.64 -22.05
N SER A 2 23.11 -45.63 -21.10
CA SER A 2 22.74 -44.45 -20.31
C SER A 2 23.71 -44.28 -19.14
N VAL A 3 24.58 -43.28 -19.20
CA VAL A 3 25.40 -42.88 -18.04
C VAL A 3 24.45 -42.27 -17.00
N SER A 4 24.29 -42.96 -15.87
CA SER A 4 23.57 -42.44 -14.70
C SER A 4 24.45 -41.40 -14.00
N ILE A 5 23.98 -40.15 -13.95
CA ILE A 5 24.66 -39.06 -13.24
C ILE A 5 24.64 -39.38 -11.73
N VAL A 6 25.81 -39.37 -11.10
CA VAL A 6 25.93 -39.37 -9.64
C VAL A 6 25.67 -37.95 -9.14
N GLU A 7 24.72 -37.76 -8.23
CA GLU A 7 24.42 -36.44 -7.66
C GLU A 7 25.67 -35.83 -7.00
N LYS A 8 26.05 -34.63 -7.42
CA LYS A 8 27.24 -33.92 -6.92
C LYS A 8 26.87 -32.51 -6.46
N VAL A 9 27.44 -32.10 -5.31
CA VAL A 9 27.25 -30.77 -4.72
C VAL A 9 28.51 -29.95 -4.94
N TYR A 10 28.35 -28.80 -5.58
CA TYR A 10 29.37 -27.80 -5.82
C TYR A 10 29.25 -26.70 -4.76
N ARG A 11 30.35 -26.38 -4.10
CA ARG A 11 30.42 -25.40 -3.02
C ARG A 11 31.56 -24.41 -3.26
N TYR A 12 31.45 -23.26 -2.61
CA TYR A 12 32.55 -22.30 -2.56
C TYR A 12 33.51 -22.65 -1.41
N PRO A 13 34.80 -22.26 -1.52
CA PRO A 13 35.78 -22.45 -0.47
C PRO A 13 35.28 -21.90 0.87
N TRP A 14 35.41 -22.71 1.93
CA TRP A 14 34.90 -22.40 3.27
C TRP A 14 35.31 -21.00 3.77
N ARG A 15 36.54 -20.56 3.47
CA ARG A 15 37.06 -19.24 3.88
C ARG A 15 36.23 -18.06 3.34
N ARG A 16 35.65 -18.14 2.14
CA ARG A 16 34.80 -17.07 1.57
C ARG A 16 33.38 -17.10 2.14
N ARG A 17 32.81 -18.30 2.30
CA ARG A 17 31.46 -18.50 2.84
C ARG A 17 31.38 -18.12 4.33
N TRP A 18 32.42 -18.42 5.10
CA TRP A 18 32.43 -18.18 6.55
C TRP A 18 32.29 -16.70 6.93
N TRP A 19 33.01 -15.80 6.26
CA TRP A 19 32.93 -14.36 6.56
C TRP A 19 31.55 -13.77 6.23
N LEU A 20 30.97 -14.12 5.08
CA LEU A 20 29.64 -13.65 4.67
C LEU A 20 28.54 -14.19 5.59
N ALA A 21 28.61 -15.47 5.95
CA ALA A 21 27.63 -16.09 6.85
C ALA A 21 27.72 -15.52 8.28
N THR A 22 28.94 -15.35 8.80
CA THR A 22 29.15 -14.76 10.14
C THR A 22 28.65 -13.33 10.19
N LEU A 23 29.00 -12.51 9.19
CA LEU A 23 28.57 -11.11 9.11
C LEU A 23 27.05 -10.98 8.95
N GLY A 24 26.44 -11.78 8.09
CA GLY A 24 25.00 -11.80 7.88
C GLY A 24 24.24 -12.19 9.15
N ASN A 25 24.64 -13.28 9.82
CA ASN A 25 24.00 -13.72 11.07
C ASN A 25 24.16 -12.69 12.21
N LEU A 26 25.33 -12.06 12.33
CA LEU A 26 25.55 -10.99 13.30
C LEU A 26 24.64 -9.79 13.03
N LEU A 27 24.47 -9.39 11.77
CA LEU A 27 23.56 -8.33 11.37
C LEU A 27 22.09 -8.66 11.70
N VAL A 28 21.64 -9.90 11.50
CA VAL A 28 20.28 -10.33 11.88
C VAL A 28 20.08 -10.20 13.39
N ILE A 29 20.98 -10.79 14.17
CA ILE A 29 20.90 -10.80 15.64
C ILE A 29 20.92 -9.35 16.16
N ALA A 30 21.88 -8.54 15.70
CA ALA A 30 21.99 -7.15 16.10
C ALA A 30 20.73 -6.35 15.75
N SER A 31 20.22 -6.48 14.52
CA SER A 31 19.04 -5.73 14.07
C SER A 31 17.78 -6.10 14.86
N LEU A 32 17.57 -7.39 15.14
CA LEU A 32 16.44 -7.85 15.94
C LEU A 32 16.54 -7.39 17.39
N VAL A 33 17.70 -7.56 18.02
CA VAL A 33 17.93 -7.14 19.41
C VAL A 33 17.71 -5.64 19.55
N ILE A 34 18.25 -4.84 18.62
CA ILE A 34 18.11 -3.39 18.60
C ILE A 34 16.64 -2.97 18.41
N ALA A 35 15.92 -3.59 17.48
CA ALA A 35 14.51 -3.28 17.23
C ALA A 35 13.63 -3.61 18.45
N VAL A 36 13.78 -4.82 19.00
CA VAL A 36 13.05 -5.27 20.19
C VAL A 36 13.37 -4.41 21.40
N TYR A 37 14.65 -4.07 21.60
CA TYR A 37 15.10 -3.20 22.69
C TYR A 37 14.44 -1.83 22.64
N GLN A 38 14.43 -1.18 21.46
CA GLN A 38 13.80 0.14 21.33
C GLN A 38 12.29 0.06 21.52
N LEU A 39 11.61 -0.91 20.89
CA LEU A 39 10.17 -1.08 21.06
C LEU A 39 9.78 -1.30 22.53
N LEU A 40 10.52 -2.17 23.24
CA LEU A 40 10.29 -2.40 24.67
C LEU A 40 10.51 -1.13 25.51
N ARG A 41 11.54 -0.32 25.22
CA ARG A 41 11.76 0.95 25.93
C ARG A 41 10.61 1.92 25.74
N GLY A 42 10.09 2.06 24.52
CA GLY A 42 8.94 2.91 24.23
C GLY A 42 7.68 2.46 24.95
N VAL A 43 7.38 1.16 24.88
CA VAL A 43 6.18 0.56 25.51
C VAL A 43 6.22 0.71 27.04
N VAL A 44 7.38 0.46 27.66
CA VAL A 44 7.55 0.59 29.11
C VAL A 44 7.52 2.05 29.55
N ALA A 45 8.07 2.98 28.76
CA ALA A 45 8.02 4.41 29.06
C ALA A 45 6.61 5.01 28.89
N ALA A 46 5.83 4.53 27.93
CA ALA A 46 4.45 4.98 27.69
C ALA A 46 3.44 4.46 28.74
N SER A 47 3.78 3.42 29.50
CA SER A 47 2.87 2.78 30.46
C SER A 47 3.49 2.68 31.86
N GLU A 48 3.15 3.64 32.72
CA GLU A 48 3.50 3.63 34.14
C GLU A 48 3.11 2.33 34.88
N PRO A 49 1.90 1.74 34.70
CA PRO A 49 1.57 0.49 35.37
C PRO A 49 2.43 -0.69 34.92
N LEU A 50 2.83 -0.74 33.63
CA LEU A 50 3.73 -1.77 33.12
C LEU A 50 5.15 -1.61 33.68
N ALA A 51 5.66 -0.38 33.73
CA ALA A 51 6.95 -0.06 34.35
C ALA A 51 6.99 -0.44 35.84
N LEU A 52 5.92 -0.16 36.59
CA LEU A 52 5.79 -0.53 38.00
C LEU A 52 5.72 -2.05 38.19
N TRP A 53 4.99 -2.77 37.34
CA TRP A 53 4.89 -4.22 37.39
C TRP A 53 6.24 -4.90 37.12
N LEU A 54 6.95 -4.48 36.06
CA LEU A 54 8.30 -4.96 35.73
C LEU A 54 9.30 -4.69 36.86
N ARG A 55 9.23 -3.51 37.48
CA ARG A 55 10.11 -3.13 38.60
C ARG A 55 9.84 -3.91 39.89
N ARG A 56 8.57 -4.23 40.18
CA ARG A 56 8.17 -4.94 41.40
C ARG A 56 8.38 -6.45 41.32
N THR A 57 8.48 -7.01 40.11
CA THR A 57 8.53 -8.45 39.90
C THR A 57 9.99 -8.93 39.88
N PRO A 58 10.47 -9.74 40.87
CA PRO A 58 11.90 -9.99 41.10
C PRO A 58 12.64 -10.59 39.91
N TRP A 59 11.98 -11.48 39.16
CA TRP A 59 12.56 -12.16 37.99
C TRP A 59 12.50 -11.32 36.71
N LEU A 60 11.67 -10.26 36.66
CA LEU A 60 11.58 -9.31 35.54
C LEU A 60 12.37 -8.02 35.79
N ARG A 61 12.83 -7.79 37.03
CA ARG A 61 13.63 -6.63 37.40
C ARG A 61 14.92 -6.48 36.56
N PRO A 62 15.68 -7.55 36.23
CA PRO A 62 16.85 -7.42 35.34
C PRO A 62 16.49 -6.87 33.95
N LEU A 63 15.30 -7.20 33.43
CA LEU A 63 14.80 -6.68 32.16
C LEU A 63 14.50 -5.18 32.28
N TYR A 64 13.85 -4.75 33.37
CA TYR A 64 13.60 -3.32 33.63
C TYR A 64 14.90 -2.53 33.74
N ASP A 65 15.87 -3.06 34.49
CA ASP A 65 17.18 -2.43 34.69
C ASP A 65 17.95 -2.32 33.35
N GLY A 66 17.86 -3.34 32.49
CA GLY A 66 18.45 -3.33 31.14
C GLY A 66 17.80 -2.34 30.16
N LEU A 67 16.51 -2.03 30.33
CA LEU A 67 15.78 -1.02 29.54
C LEU A 67 15.99 0.41 30.05
N SER A 68 16.54 0.55 31.26
CA SER A 68 16.79 1.84 31.91
C SER A 68 18.09 2.49 31.39
N PRO A 69 18.16 3.84 31.28
CA PRO A 69 17.12 4.81 31.61
C PRO A 69 15.99 4.81 30.58
N LEU A 70 14.74 4.85 31.06
CA LEU A 70 13.58 4.99 30.18
C LEU A 70 13.52 6.42 29.62
N PRO A 71 13.09 6.60 28.36
CA PRO A 71 12.90 7.93 27.79
C PRO A 71 11.89 8.73 28.62
N ARG A 72 12.32 9.91 29.08
CA ARG A 72 11.47 10.83 29.86
C ARG A 72 10.50 11.60 28.99
N ASP A 73 10.89 11.81 27.72
CA ASP A 73 10.11 12.49 26.71
C ASP A 73 9.99 11.57 25.49
N LEU A 74 8.77 11.05 25.28
CA LEU A 74 8.47 10.14 24.17
C LEU A 74 8.56 10.85 22.81
N SER A 75 8.36 12.17 22.77
CA SER A 75 8.42 12.96 21.55
C SER A 75 9.86 13.06 21.00
N LEU A 76 10.85 13.11 21.90
CA LEU A 76 12.28 13.11 21.54
C LEU A 76 12.81 11.70 21.28
N TRP A 77 12.32 10.70 22.00
CA TRP A 77 12.72 9.30 21.83
C TRP A 77 12.23 8.69 20.51
N PHE A 78 11.02 9.05 20.06
CA PHE A 78 10.41 8.46 18.87
C PHE A 78 11.24 8.62 17.58
N PRO A 79 11.73 9.81 17.19
CA PRO A 79 12.56 9.96 16.00
C PRO A 79 13.88 9.18 16.11
N GLU A 80 14.47 9.10 17.30
CA GLU A 80 15.66 8.27 17.55
C GLU A 80 15.36 6.78 17.39
N ALA A 81 14.27 6.30 17.99
CA ALA A 81 13.83 4.93 17.89
C ALA A 81 13.47 4.55 16.44
N LEU A 82 12.81 5.45 15.71
CA LEU A 82 12.48 5.26 14.31
C LEU A 82 13.72 5.19 13.44
N GLY A 83 14.70 6.08 13.64
CA GLY A 83 16.00 6.01 12.97
C GLY A 83 16.67 4.66 13.21
N VAL A 84 16.66 4.19 14.46
CA VAL A 84 17.22 2.89 14.84
C VAL A 84 16.45 1.70 14.21
N LEU A 85 15.13 1.77 14.14
CA LEU A 85 14.30 0.75 13.49
C LEU A 85 14.50 0.70 11.97
N VAL A 86 14.68 1.85 11.32
CA VAL A 86 15.04 1.92 9.90
C VAL A 86 16.41 1.27 9.67
N TRP A 87 17.39 1.57 10.51
CA TRP A 87 18.71 0.92 10.43
C TRP A 87 18.66 -0.59 10.69
N ALA A 88 17.80 -1.05 11.60
CA ALA A 88 17.54 -2.47 11.80
C ALA A 88 16.92 -3.12 10.56
N ALA A 89 15.95 -2.46 9.91
CA ALA A 89 15.36 -2.95 8.67
C ALA A 89 16.39 -3.03 7.53
N VAL A 90 17.25 -2.01 7.39
CA VAL A 90 18.37 -2.01 6.43
C VAL A 90 19.37 -3.12 6.76
N GLY A 91 19.72 -3.30 8.03
CA GLY A 91 20.62 -4.35 8.50
C GLY A 91 20.11 -5.75 8.17
N LEU A 92 18.81 -6.00 8.34
CA LEU A 92 18.17 -7.26 7.95
C LEU A 92 18.20 -7.48 6.43
N LEU A 93 17.99 -6.42 5.64
CA LEU A 93 18.05 -6.50 4.18
C LEU A 93 19.48 -6.80 3.68
N VAL A 94 20.48 -6.15 4.27
CA VAL A 94 21.90 -6.43 3.99
C VAL A 94 22.29 -7.83 4.45
N ALA A 95 21.82 -8.27 5.61
CA ALA A 95 22.06 -9.63 6.07
C ALA A 95 21.53 -10.68 5.09
N LEU A 96 20.32 -10.46 4.56
CA LEU A 96 19.72 -11.33 3.56
C LEU A 96 20.56 -11.39 2.27
N LEU A 97 21.15 -10.27 1.83
CA LEU A 97 22.09 -10.24 0.70
C LEU A 97 23.34 -11.07 0.99
N LEU A 98 23.96 -10.84 2.14
CA LEU A 98 25.21 -11.51 2.52
C LEU A 98 25.05 -13.02 2.68
N LEU A 99 23.95 -13.45 3.31
CA LEU A 99 23.65 -14.88 3.53
C LEU A 99 23.35 -15.63 2.24
N ASN A 100 22.94 -14.93 1.17
CA ASN A 100 22.54 -15.54 -0.10
C ASN A 100 23.47 -15.17 -1.28
N ALA A 101 24.60 -14.52 -1.02
CA ALA A 101 25.50 -14.03 -2.07
C ALA A 101 26.27 -15.16 -2.80
N LEU A 102 26.53 -16.28 -2.12
CA LEU A 102 27.30 -17.43 -2.66
C LEU A 102 26.53 -18.75 -2.45
N PRO A 103 25.48 -19.02 -3.25
CA PRO A 103 24.64 -20.20 -3.09
C PRO A 103 25.40 -21.48 -3.50
N ALA A 104 25.31 -22.56 -2.73
CA ALA A 104 25.76 -23.87 -3.20
C ALA A 104 24.82 -24.41 -4.30
N LEU A 105 25.37 -25.27 -5.16
CA LEU A 105 24.64 -25.85 -6.29
C LEU A 105 24.71 -27.36 -6.20
N ARG A 106 23.57 -28.05 -6.32
CA ARG A 106 23.52 -29.50 -6.44
C ARG A 106 22.98 -29.89 -7.80
N VAL A 107 23.72 -30.73 -8.50
CA VAL A 107 23.37 -31.21 -9.85
C VAL A 107 22.70 -32.58 -9.73
N SER A 108 21.54 -32.75 -10.37
CA SER A 108 20.77 -33.99 -10.40
C SER A 108 20.28 -34.29 -11.83
N THR A 109 19.82 -35.51 -12.08
CA THR A 109 19.24 -35.93 -13.36
C THR A 109 17.98 -35.15 -13.74
N ARG A 110 17.29 -34.59 -12.75
CA ARG A 110 16.06 -33.80 -12.94
C ARG A 110 16.31 -32.29 -13.12
N GLY A 111 17.51 -31.80 -12.80
CA GLY A 111 17.81 -30.37 -12.82
C GLY A 111 18.91 -29.96 -11.83
N LEU A 112 19.01 -28.66 -11.61
CA LEU A 112 19.96 -28.02 -10.72
C LEU A 112 19.24 -27.46 -9.49
N LEU A 113 19.73 -27.75 -8.29
CA LEU A 113 19.20 -27.26 -7.02
C LEU A 113 20.09 -26.13 -6.51
N VAL A 114 19.52 -24.94 -6.30
CA VAL A 114 20.22 -23.74 -5.82
C VAL A 114 19.94 -23.53 -4.34
N GLU A 115 20.96 -23.39 -3.52
CA GLU A 115 20.79 -23.10 -2.08
C GLU A 115 20.28 -21.65 -1.88
N PHE A 116 19.18 -21.47 -1.13
CA PHE A 116 18.63 -20.15 -0.80
C PHE A 116 17.96 -20.18 0.58
N ALA A 117 18.34 -19.26 1.46
CA ALA A 117 17.79 -19.11 2.82
C ALA A 117 17.71 -20.43 3.64
N GLY A 118 18.67 -21.34 3.43
CA GLY A 118 18.71 -22.65 4.09
C GLY A 118 17.92 -23.77 3.38
N GLY A 119 17.18 -23.45 2.31
CA GLY A 119 16.48 -24.41 1.46
C GLY A 119 17.18 -24.66 0.11
N TRP A 120 16.64 -25.58 -0.68
CA TRP A 120 17.10 -25.88 -2.05
C TRP A 120 16.01 -25.57 -3.05
N LEU A 121 16.28 -24.67 -3.99
CA LEU A 121 15.38 -24.26 -5.06
C LEU A 121 15.66 -25.07 -6.33
N PRO A 122 14.72 -25.90 -6.82
CA PRO A 122 14.94 -26.70 -8.02
C PRO A 122 14.83 -25.86 -9.29
N VAL A 123 15.73 -26.05 -10.25
CA VAL A 123 15.75 -25.44 -11.57
C VAL A 123 15.83 -26.58 -12.58
N ALA A 124 14.76 -26.83 -13.34
CA ALA A 124 14.77 -27.92 -14.32
C ALA A 124 15.74 -27.61 -15.47
N TRP A 125 16.28 -28.64 -16.13
CA TRP A 125 17.22 -28.43 -17.24
C TRP A 125 16.61 -27.70 -18.43
N GLU A 126 15.35 -28.00 -18.74
CA GLU A 126 14.52 -27.33 -19.76
C GLU A 126 14.22 -25.86 -19.43
N ASP A 127 14.33 -25.50 -18.16
CA ASP A 127 14.14 -24.16 -17.61
C ASP A 127 15.48 -23.39 -17.56
N VAL A 128 16.46 -23.72 -18.40
CA VAL A 128 17.72 -22.97 -18.55
C VAL A 128 17.74 -22.44 -19.98
N GLN A 129 17.62 -21.12 -20.19
CA GLN A 129 17.52 -20.53 -21.54
C GLN A 129 18.72 -19.69 -21.96
N GLN A 130 19.35 -19.00 -21.03
CA GLN A 130 20.48 -18.12 -21.32
C GLN A 130 21.57 -18.36 -20.30
N ILE A 131 22.82 -18.15 -20.71
CA ILE A 131 23.97 -18.09 -19.82
C ILE A 131 24.74 -16.85 -20.23
N HIS A 132 24.64 -15.78 -19.44
CA HIS A 132 25.42 -14.56 -19.67
C HIS A 132 26.78 -14.66 -19.02
N VAL A 133 27.84 -14.61 -19.81
CA VAL A 133 29.22 -14.59 -19.32
C VAL A 133 29.76 -13.18 -19.43
N THR A 134 30.02 -12.53 -18.30
CA THR A 134 30.68 -11.21 -18.25
C THR A 134 32.15 -11.38 -17.85
N GLY A 135 33.05 -10.61 -18.48
CA GLY A 135 34.45 -10.51 -18.04
C GLY A 135 34.66 -9.29 -17.16
N ASP A 136 35.53 -9.39 -16.15
CA ASP A 136 36.12 -8.22 -15.51
C ASP A 136 37.38 -7.75 -16.28
N GLU A 137 37.84 -6.52 -16.03
CA GLU A 137 39.08 -5.98 -16.62
C GLU A 137 40.36 -6.71 -16.13
N ALA A 138 40.24 -7.63 -15.16
CA ALA A 138 41.31 -8.47 -14.64
C ALA A 138 41.34 -9.89 -15.27
N GLY A 139 40.50 -10.17 -16.27
CA GLY A 139 40.46 -11.45 -16.98
C GLY A 139 39.88 -12.61 -16.17
N GLN A 140 39.24 -12.37 -15.02
CA GLN A 140 38.54 -13.42 -14.30
C GLN A 140 37.14 -13.61 -14.91
N ARG A 141 36.97 -14.73 -15.61
CA ARG A 141 35.76 -15.08 -16.37
C ARG A 141 34.59 -15.39 -15.42
N PHE A 142 33.57 -14.54 -15.33
CA PHE A 142 32.32 -14.88 -14.63
C PHE A 142 31.07 -14.13 -15.08
N VAL A 143 30.03 -14.89 -15.40
CA VAL A 143 28.76 -15.00 -14.64
C VAL A 143 27.97 -16.12 -15.36
N LEU A 144 27.04 -16.78 -14.68
CA LEU A 144 26.13 -17.76 -15.29
C LEU A 144 24.70 -17.29 -15.03
N LEU A 145 24.17 -16.40 -15.87
CA LEU A 145 22.80 -15.93 -15.71
C LEU A 145 21.81 -16.90 -16.36
N VAL A 146 21.46 -17.97 -15.64
CA VAL A 146 20.40 -18.89 -16.06
C VAL A 146 19.05 -18.20 -16.02
N ILE A 147 18.56 -17.77 -17.19
CA ILE A 147 17.19 -17.27 -17.35
C ILE A 147 16.30 -18.47 -17.65
N PRO A 148 15.29 -18.75 -16.84
CA PRO A 148 14.37 -19.82 -17.16
C PRO A 148 13.27 -19.43 -18.13
N ALA A 149 12.71 -20.44 -18.81
CA ALA A 149 11.54 -20.29 -19.66
C ALA A 149 10.34 -19.75 -18.87
N LYS A 150 9.34 -19.20 -19.57
CA LYS A 150 8.09 -18.65 -19.00
C LYS A 150 7.41 -19.57 -17.97
N SER A 151 7.78 -20.86 -17.94
CA SER A 151 7.34 -21.94 -17.06
C SER A 151 8.03 -22.03 -15.68
N ALA A 152 9.21 -21.45 -15.46
CA ALA A 152 9.99 -21.81 -14.27
C ALA A 152 9.54 -21.04 -13.01
N LYS A 153 8.57 -21.62 -12.32
CA LYS A 153 7.97 -21.13 -11.07
C LYS A 153 8.83 -21.35 -9.81
N ARG A 154 10.16 -21.56 -9.93
CA ARG A 154 10.94 -22.18 -8.84
C ARG A 154 12.04 -21.30 -8.21
N LEU A 155 12.33 -20.12 -8.77
CA LEU A 155 13.26 -19.13 -8.18
C LEU A 155 12.48 -17.98 -7.51
N THR A 156 12.90 -17.56 -6.31
CA THR A 156 12.21 -16.53 -5.52
C THR A 156 12.32 -15.13 -6.13
N GLY A 157 11.45 -14.19 -5.73
CA GLY A 157 11.51 -12.78 -6.16
C GLY A 157 12.83 -12.08 -5.84
N TRP A 158 13.57 -12.58 -4.85
CA TRP A 158 14.93 -12.14 -4.52
C TRP A 158 15.92 -12.34 -5.66
N HIS A 159 15.77 -13.40 -6.44
CA HIS A 159 16.60 -13.68 -7.61
C HIS A 159 16.41 -12.63 -8.71
N ARG A 160 15.34 -11.84 -8.67
CA ARG A 160 15.18 -10.67 -9.55
C ARG A 160 16.07 -9.51 -9.13
N VAL A 161 16.44 -9.40 -7.85
CA VAL A 161 17.41 -8.42 -7.36
C VAL A 161 18.78 -8.71 -7.97
N TYR A 162 19.17 -9.97 -8.12
CA TYR A 162 20.39 -10.34 -8.85
C TYR A 162 20.28 -10.03 -10.35
N GLY A 163 19.15 -10.33 -11.00
CA GLY A 163 18.90 -9.93 -12.39
C GLY A 163 18.91 -8.40 -12.62
N LEU A 164 18.47 -7.64 -11.59
CA LEU A 164 18.41 -6.18 -11.60
C LEU A 164 19.77 -5.54 -11.30
N LEU A 165 20.53 -6.06 -10.32
CA LEU A 165 21.87 -5.59 -9.94
C LEU A 165 22.89 -5.79 -11.07
N TYR A 166 22.76 -6.86 -11.87
CA TYR A 166 23.72 -7.22 -12.91
C TYR A 166 23.26 -6.87 -14.34
N GLY A 167 22.13 -6.18 -14.48
CA GLY A 167 21.89 -5.29 -15.62
C GLY A 167 21.11 -5.86 -16.80
N THR A 168 19.78 -5.99 -16.66
CA THR A 168 18.74 -5.54 -17.63
C THR A 168 17.40 -6.24 -17.49
N THR A 169 17.26 -7.24 -16.60
CA THR A 169 16.04 -8.04 -16.56
C THR A 169 15.48 -8.14 -15.15
N ILE A 170 14.16 -8.02 -15.03
CA ILE A 170 13.40 -8.35 -13.81
C ILE A 170 13.19 -9.88 -13.73
N ARG A 171 13.83 -10.65 -14.62
CA ARG A 171 13.73 -12.12 -14.60
C ARG A 171 14.61 -12.64 -13.46
N PRO A 172 14.15 -13.70 -12.76
CA PRO A 172 14.93 -14.28 -11.68
C PRO A 172 16.22 -14.87 -12.23
N ALA A 173 17.33 -14.55 -11.58
CA ALA A 173 18.66 -15.04 -11.89
C ALA A 173 19.40 -15.37 -10.60
N PHE A 174 20.29 -16.36 -10.64
CA PHE A 174 21.24 -16.63 -9.55
C PHE A 174 22.66 -16.51 -10.08
N LEU A 175 23.58 -16.12 -9.20
CA LEU A 175 24.97 -15.86 -9.58
C LEU A 175 25.83 -17.09 -9.28
N VAL A 176 26.58 -17.53 -10.29
CA VAL A 176 27.63 -18.54 -10.14
C VAL A 176 28.96 -17.90 -10.51
N SER A 177 29.87 -17.85 -9.55
CA SER A 177 31.26 -17.50 -9.78
C SER A 177 32.07 -18.80 -9.91
N SER A 178 32.94 -18.93 -10.91
CA SER A 178 34.10 -19.85 -11.05
C SER A 178 35.06 -19.94 -9.87
N SER A 179 34.85 -19.17 -8.80
CA SER A 179 35.47 -19.46 -7.50
C SER A 179 34.78 -20.62 -6.79
N ILE A 180 33.68 -21.14 -7.35
CA ILE A 180 33.09 -22.42 -7.01
C ILE A 180 34.03 -23.54 -7.46
N ASP A 181 34.15 -24.57 -6.63
CA ASP A 181 35.03 -25.69 -6.91
C ASP A 181 34.61 -26.39 -8.21
N GLU A 182 35.57 -26.77 -9.07
CA GLU A 182 35.33 -27.45 -10.36
C GLU A 182 34.36 -26.73 -11.33
N PHE A 183 34.42 -25.39 -11.38
CA PHE A 183 33.52 -24.59 -12.22
C PHE A 183 33.40 -25.03 -13.69
N ASP A 184 34.52 -25.33 -14.35
CA ASP A 184 34.49 -25.74 -15.77
C ASP A 184 33.73 -27.05 -15.95
N HIS A 185 33.85 -27.97 -14.99
CA HIS A 185 33.07 -29.21 -14.97
C HIS A 185 31.58 -28.94 -14.75
N LEU A 186 31.25 -28.05 -13.81
CA LEU A 186 29.87 -27.64 -13.57
C LEU A 186 29.24 -27.01 -14.82
N LEU A 187 29.93 -26.08 -15.48
CA LEU A 187 29.45 -25.41 -16.68
C LEU A 187 29.22 -26.40 -17.83
N ASN A 188 30.19 -27.29 -18.07
CA ASN A 188 30.05 -28.33 -19.10
C ASN A 188 28.89 -29.28 -18.82
N THR A 189 28.66 -29.63 -17.55
CA THR A 189 27.53 -30.46 -17.14
C THR A 189 26.19 -29.76 -17.41
N ILE A 190 26.09 -28.47 -17.08
CA ILE A 190 24.89 -27.66 -17.33
C ILE A 190 24.58 -27.59 -18.83
N LEU A 191 25.59 -27.32 -19.67
CA LEU A 191 25.43 -27.24 -21.12
C LEU A 191 25.04 -28.59 -21.74
N HIS A 192 25.64 -29.69 -21.28
CA HIS A 192 25.37 -31.02 -21.84
C HIS A 192 23.96 -31.51 -21.50
N GLU A 193 23.54 -31.40 -20.23
CA GLU A 193 22.22 -31.86 -19.79
C GLU A 193 21.09 -30.97 -20.26
N ASN A 194 21.29 -29.66 -20.37
CA ASN A 194 20.32 -28.78 -21.00
C ASN A 194 20.07 -29.15 -22.47
N ASN A 195 21.12 -29.37 -23.25
CA ASN A 195 20.98 -29.78 -24.66
C ASN A 195 20.28 -31.13 -24.80
N ARG A 196 20.52 -32.06 -23.87
CA ARG A 196 19.82 -33.35 -23.82
C ARG A 196 18.33 -33.19 -23.50
N ALA A 197 17.99 -32.37 -22.52
CA ALA A 197 16.61 -32.11 -22.09
C ALA A 197 15.80 -31.35 -23.16
N ILE A 198 16.42 -30.40 -23.87
CA ILE A 198 15.76 -29.65 -24.96
C ILE A 198 15.43 -30.56 -26.14
N ARG A 199 16.28 -31.55 -26.48
CA ARG A 199 16.01 -32.51 -27.56
C ARG A 199 14.80 -33.41 -27.30
N SER A 200 14.39 -33.59 -26.04
CA SER A 200 13.20 -34.36 -25.67
C SER A 200 11.90 -33.55 -25.68
N VAL A 201 11.94 -32.22 -25.89
CA VAL A 201 10.77 -31.33 -25.84
C VAL A 201 10.58 -30.64 -27.19
N GLU A 202 9.48 -30.95 -27.90
CA GLU A 202 9.13 -30.32 -29.18
C GLU A 202 8.93 -28.80 -29.02
N GLY A 203 9.71 -28.00 -29.77
CA GLY A 203 9.61 -26.54 -29.80
C GLY A 203 10.52 -25.76 -28.84
N ALA A 204 11.39 -26.43 -28.07
CA ALA A 204 12.34 -25.77 -27.17
C ALA A 204 13.58 -25.23 -27.91
N GLN A 205 14.01 -24.00 -27.60
CA GLN A 205 15.19 -23.36 -28.20
C GLN A 205 16.47 -23.66 -27.39
N PRO A 206 17.63 -23.93 -28.03
CA PRO A 206 18.89 -24.19 -27.34
C PRO A 206 19.37 -22.98 -26.51
N VAL A 207 20.13 -23.24 -25.44
CA VAL A 207 20.71 -22.18 -24.61
C VAL A 207 21.63 -21.28 -25.43
N VAL A 208 21.33 -19.98 -25.42
CA VAL A 208 22.17 -18.95 -26.06
C VAL A 208 23.19 -18.47 -25.03
N VAL A 209 24.47 -18.66 -25.34
CA VAL A 209 25.60 -18.07 -24.59
C VAL A 209 25.90 -16.71 -25.22
N ASP A 210 25.68 -15.63 -24.46
CA ASP A 210 25.92 -14.26 -24.94
C ASP A 210 27.08 -13.64 -24.13
N GLU A 211 28.21 -13.45 -24.82
CA GLU A 211 29.48 -12.97 -24.25
C GLU A 211 29.70 -11.46 -24.46
N GLN A 212 28.81 -10.74 -25.17
CA GLN A 212 29.08 -9.37 -25.66
C GLN A 212 28.31 -8.24 -24.94
N ARG A 213 27.45 -8.55 -23.95
CA ARG A 213 26.50 -7.58 -23.36
C ARG A 213 27.10 -6.77 -22.20
N ARG A 214 26.95 -5.42 -22.22
CA ARG A 214 27.37 -4.47 -21.16
C ARG A 214 26.16 -3.80 -20.45
N SER A 215 26.28 -3.52 -19.14
CA SER A 215 25.17 -3.14 -18.22
C SER A 215 24.58 -1.72 -18.43
N PRO A 216 23.25 -1.57 -18.60
CA PRO A 216 22.55 -0.29 -18.81
C PRO A 216 22.16 0.52 -17.56
N LEU A 217 22.54 0.13 -16.34
CA LEU A 217 22.23 0.92 -15.13
C LEU A 217 22.82 2.35 -15.17
N PHE A 218 23.85 2.58 -15.99
CA PHE A 218 24.41 3.91 -16.27
C PHE A 218 23.51 4.80 -17.14
N GLY A 219 22.56 4.25 -17.90
CA GLY A 219 21.68 5.02 -18.79
C GLY A 219 20.40 5.52 -18.12
N LEU A 220 20.11 5.09 -16.90
CA LEU A 220 18.82 5.29 -16.22
C LEU A 220 18.65 6.65 -15.53
N PHE A 221 19.63 7.55 -15.59
CA PHE A 221 19.51 8.93 -15.09
C PHE A 221 18.84 9.91 -16.08
N LEU A 222 18.41 9.47 -17.27
CA LEU A 222 17.84 10.35 -18.31
C LEU A 222 16.52 9.79 -18.89
N ARG A 223 15.39 10.38 -18.46
CA ARG A 223 14.02 10.38 -19.06
C ARG A 223 13.09 9.15 -18.93
N GLY A 224 12.07 9.30 -18.08
CA GLY A 224 10.70 9.76 -18.42
C GLY A 224 9.87 9.02 -19.49
N ALA A 225 8.87 8.24 -19.05
CA ALA A 225 7.92 7.53 -19.91
C ALA A 225 6.72 8.40 -20.38
N THR A 226 6.40 8.33 -21.67
CA THR A 226 5.29 9.02 -22.35
C THR A 226 3.99 8.21 -22.39
N ALA A 227 2.86 8.94 -22.38
CA ALA A 227 1.49 8.45 -22.44
C ALA A 227 1.08 7.84 -23.80
N ALA A 228 0.12 6.92 -23.76
CA ALA A 228 -0.48 6.25 -24.92
C ALA A 228 -1.55 7.13 -25.66
N PRO A 229 -1.79 6.91 -26.97
CA PRO A 229 -2.68 7.73 -27.79
C PRO A 229 -4.18 7.36 -27.67
N PRO A 230 -5.11 8.24 -28.10
CA PRO A 230 -6.55 8.00 -28.04
C PRO A 230 -7.04 7.05 -29.15
N ALA A 231 -8.04 6.21 -28.83
CA ALA A 231 -8.66 5.26 -29.75
C ALA A 231 -9.67 5.92 -30.71
N ALA A 232 -9.79 5.35 -31.91
CA ALA A 232 -10.62 5.82 -33.02
C ALA A 232 -12.13 5.87 -32.71
N ASN A 233 -12.82 6.85 -33.30
CA ASN A 233 -14.26 7.09 -33.16
C ASN A 233 -15.07 5.96 -33.80
N ALA A 234 -15.53 4.98 -33.01
CA ALA A 234 -16.53 4.02 -33.46
C ALA A 234 -17.91 4.71 -33.55
N VAL A 235 -18.53 4.67 -34.74
CA VAL A 235 -19.87 5.23 -34.99
C VAL A 235 -20.92 4.19 -34.59
N LEU A 236 -21.75 4.52 -33.60
CA LEU A 236 -22.86 3.68 -33.14
C LEU A 236 -24.11 3.86 -34.03
N PRO A 237 -24.95 2.83 -34.20
CA PRO A 237 -26.20 2.97 -34.92
C PRO A 237 -27.15 3.97 -34.23
N PRO A 238 -27.90 4.79 -34.97
CA PRO A 238 -28.88 5.70 -34.38
C PRO A 238 -30.01 4.90 -33.68
N THR A 239 -30.42 5.31 -32.48
CA THR A 239 -31.59 4.74 -31.78
C THR A 239 -32.75 5.71 -31.83
N THR A 240 -33.97 5.18 -31.96
CA THR A 240 -35.22 5.92 -31.83
C THR A 240 -35.75 5.95 -30.40
N ALA A 241 -35.10 5.23 -29.47
CA ALA A 241 -35.48 5.21 -28.06
C ALA A 241 -35.27 6.59 -27.40
N PRO A 242 -36.22 7.05 -26.55
CA PRO A 242 -36.09 8.31 -25.83
C PRO A 242 -34.91 8.28 -24.85
N GLU A 243 -34.36 9.45 -24.53
CA GLU A 243 -33.27 9.57 -23.55
C GLU A 243 -33.76 9.14 -22.16
N VAL A 244 -33.08 8.18 -21.53
CA VAL A 244 -33.42 7.75 -20.17
C VAL A 244 -32.68 8.62 -19.18
N THR A 245 -33.45 9.31 -18.33
CA THR A 245 -32.90 10.08 -17.22
C THR A 245 -33.11 9.33 -15.90
N ALA A 246 -32.00 8.96 -15.27
CA ALA A 246 -31.96 8.43 -13.92
C ALA A 246 -31.55 9.51 -12.93
N THR A 247 -32.31 9.69 -11.85
CA THR A 247 -32.05 10.75 -10.85
C THR A 247 -32.06 10.20 -9.45
N LEU A 248 -31.13 10.65 -8.61
CA LEU A 248 -31.13 10.35 -7.19
C LEU A 248 -32.27 11.15 -6.51
N PRO A 249 -33.24 10.49 -5.85
CA PRO A 249 -34.36 11.18 -5.21
C PRO A 249 -33.87 12.25 -4.23
N ALA A 250 -34.52 13.42 -4.24
CA ALA A 250 -34.15 14.56 -3.39
C ALA A 250 -34.10 14.20 -1.90
N TRP A 251 -35.07 13.41 -1.45
CA TRP A 251 -35.23 12.95 -0.06
C TRP A 251 -34.67 11.55 0.21
N SER A 252 -33.80 11.03 -0.66
CA SER A 252 -33.12 9.77 -0.36
C SER A 252 -32.10 9.98 0.76
N LEU A 253 -32.03 9.04 1.70
CA LEU A 253 -31.06 9.07 2.81
C LEU A 253 -29.62 9.24 2.31
N ILE A 254 -29.29 8.61 1.18
CA ILE A 254 -27.94 8.67 0.59
C ILE A 254 -27.62 10.09 0.11
N ARG A 255 -28.55 10.75 -0.58
CA ARG A 255 -28.36 12.13 -1.04
C ARG A 255 -28.24 13.10 0.13
N ILE A 256 -29.09 12.95 1.14
CA ILE A 256 -29.06 13.78 2.34
C ILE A 256 -27.74 13.58 3.07
N ALA A 257 -27.33 12.34 3.33
CA ALA A 257 -26.07 12.04 4.00
C ALA A 257 -24.86 12.60 3.23
N HIS A 258 -24.81 12.39 1.91
CA HIS A 258 -23.73 12.88 1.05
C HIS A 258 -23.63 14.40 1.05
N LEU A 259 -24.74 15.12 0.85
CA LEU A 259 -24.76 16.58 0.88
C LEU A 259 -24.46 17.13 2.28
N SER A 260 -24.96 16.48 3.34
CA SER A 260 -24.63 16.85 4.72
C SER A 260 -23.15 16.69 5.01
N VAL A 261 -22.51 15.60 4.60
CA VAL A 261 -21.05 15.41 4.77
C VAL A 261 -20.28 16.50 4.02
N MET A 262 -20.65 16.80 2.77
CA MET A 262 -20.02 17.88 2.00
C MET A 262 -20.19 19.25 2.68
N ALA A 263 -21.41 19.56 3.14
CA ALA A 263 -21.71 20.81 3.83
C ALA A 263 -20.93 20.93 5.15
N LEU A 264 -20.85 19.86 5.94
CA LEU A 264 -20.07 19.82 7.18
C LEU A 264 -18.59 20.05 6.89
N VAL A 265 -18.02 19.38 5.88
CA VAL A 265 -16.62 19.58 5.48
C VAL A 265 -16.33 21.04 5.11
N LEU A 266 -17.23 21.67 4.36
CA LEU A 266 -17.10 23.09 3.98
C LEU A 266 -17.24 24.02 5.20
N ILE A 267 -18.27 23.83 6.03
CA ILE A 267 -18.52 24.69 7.20
C ILE A 267 -17.37 24.57 8.19
N PHE A 268 -17.01 23.36 8.62
CA PHE A 268 -15.92 23.15 9.57
C PHE A 268 -14.56 23.54 8.96
N GLY A 269 -14.34 23.29 7.67
CA GLY A 269 -13.14 23.76 6.98
C GLY A 269 -13.01 25.29 6.96
N LEU A 270 -14.11 26.02 6.75
CA LEU A 270 -14.12 27.49 6.80
C LEU A 270 -13.95 28.03 8.23
N LEU A 271 -14.56 27.40 9.23
CA LEU A 271 -14.35 27.74 10.64
C LEU A 271 -12.89 27.50 11.04
N HIS A 272 -12.30 26.39 10.58
CA HIS A 272 -10.91 26.07 10.80
C HIS A 272 -9.99 27.08 10.09
N TYR A 273 -10.27 27.43 8.83
CA TYR A 273 -9.57 28.49 8.10
C TYR A 273 -9.58 29.83 8.86
N ARG A 274 -10.75 30.24 9.37
CA ARG A 274 -10.88 31.44 10.19
C ARG A 274 -10.02 31.36 11.46
N SER A 275 -9.91 30.19 12.07
CA SER A 275 -9.15 30.02 13.31
C SER A 275 -7.66 30.35 13.15
N TYR A 276 -7.07 30.12 11.98
CA TYR A 276 -5.70 30.53 11.66
C TYR A 276 -5.55 32.04 11.61
N TRP A 277 -6.50 32.72 10.98
CA TRP A 277 -6.49 34.19 10.90
C TRP A 277 -6.61 34.82 12.29
N ASP A 278 -7.54 34.32 13.10
CA ASP A 278 -7.72 34.78 14.48
C ASP A 278 -6.41 34.63 15.30
N ARG A 279 -5.73 33.47 15.19
CA ARG A 279 -4.42 33.23 15.85
C ARG A 279 -3.31 34.14 15.32
N ALA A 280 -3.19 34.29 14.00
CA ALA A 280 -2.17 35.14 13.38
C ALA A 280 -2.36 36.62 13.75
N LEU A 281 -3.61 37.11 13.71
CA LEU A 281 -3.95 38.50 14.02
C LEU A 281 -3.71 38.83 15.50
N THR A 282 -4.07 37.95 16.44
CA THR A 282 -3.84 38.16 17.87
C THR A 282 -2.35 38.09 18.28
N LEU A 283 -1.55 37.32 17.53
CA LEU A 283 -0.09 37.34 17.65
C LEU A 283 0.51 38.67 17.16
N MET A 284 0.09 39.15 15.98
CA MET A 284 0.61 40.35 15.35
C MET A 284 0.13 41.66 16.02
N LEU A 285 -1.11 41.70 16.51
CA LEU A 285 -1.75 42.90 17.03
C LEU A 285 -2.18 42.69 18.49
N PRO A 286 -1.41 43.19 19.47
CA PRO A 286 -1.72 43.03 20.89
C PRO A 286 -3.11 43.55 21.30
N GLU A 287 -3.59 44.60 20.62
CA GLU A 287 -4.90 45.21 20.84
C GLU A 287 -6.07 44.24 20.58
N LEU A 288 -5.87 43.24 19.71
CA LEU A 288 -6.90 42.26 19.38
C LEU A 288 -7.06 41.15 20.42
N ARG A 289 -6.12 41.00 21.37
CA ARG A 289 -6.12 39.92 22.38
C ARG A 289 -7.26 40.03 23.40
N SER A 290 -7.81 41.24 23.59
CA SER A 290 -8.95 41.53 24.47
C SER A 290 -10.28 41.62 23.72
N ASN A 291 -10.28 41.49 22.39
CA ASN A 291 -11.51 41.58 21.59
C ASN A 291 -12.41 40.35 21.87
N PRO A 292 -13.70 40.53 22.20
CA PRO A 292 -14.62 39.44 22.52
C PRO A 292 -14.70 38.35 21.44
N ALA A 293 -14.56 38.71 20.16
CA ALA A 293 -14.59 37.76 19.06
C ALA A 293 -13.35 36.84 18.98
N LEU A 294 -12.25 37.22 19.62
CA LEU A 294 -10.94 36.55 19.58
C LEU A 294 -10.49 36.00 20.94
N LEU A 295 -11.31 36.18 21.98
CA LEU A 295 -11.00 35.71 23.35
C LEU A 295 -10.73 34.21 23.41
N TRP A 296 -11.31 33.42 22.49
CA TRP A 296 -11.06 31.99 22.42
C TRP A 296 -9.57 31.67 22.19
N VAL A 297 -8.84 32.50 21.45
CA VAL A 297 -7.39 32.35 21.26
C VAL A 297 -6.66 32.61 22.58
N SER A 298 -7.07 33.64 23.32
CA SER A 298 -6.49 33.97 24.62
C SER A 298 -6.84 32.96 25.73
N GLN A 299 -7.86 32.12 25.51
CA GLN A 299 -8.23 31.01 26.39
C GLN A 299 -7.42 29.74 26.13
N ASP A 300 -6.87 29.59 24.92
CA ASP A 300 -5.96 28.49 24.60
C ASP A 300 -4.72 28.56 25.50
N PRO A 301 -4.36 27.48 26.21
CA PRO A 301 -3.27 27.50 27.19
C PRO A 301 -1.91 27.88 26.56
N VAL A 302 -1.65 27.50 25.31
CA VAL A 302 -0.40 27.79 24.60
C VAL A 302 -0.31 29.29 24.30
N TYR A 303 -1.35 29.83 23.67
CA TYR A 303 -1.42 31.26 23.32
C TYR A 303 -1.49 32.14 24.56
N ARG A 304 -2.22 31.72 25.61
CA ARG A 304 -2.26 32.42 26.89
C ARG A 304 -0.88 32.53 27.52
N ALA A 305 -0.09 31.46 27.51
CA ALA A 305 1.28 31.49 28.02
C ALA A 305 2.17 32.46 27.22
N ILE A 306 2.04 32.46 25.89
CA ILE A 306 2.77 33.38 25.00
C ILE A 306 2.37 34.83 25.26
N PHE A 307 1.07 35.13 25.31
CA PHE A 307 0.57 36.48 25.54
C PHE A 307 0.96 37.02 26.93
N ASN A 308 1.04 36.14 27.94
CA ASN A 308 1.52 36.48 29.27
C ASN A 308 3.04 36.73 29.31
N ALA A 309 3.83 36.03 28.50
CA ALA A 309 5.27 36.22 28.40
C ALA A 309 5.64 37.47 27.59
N TYR A 310 4.84 37.80 26.57
CA TYR A 310 5.06 38.93 25.64
C TYR A 310 3.93 39.96 25.75
N GLN A 311 3.73 40.50 26.95
CA GLN A 311 2.70 41.51 27.20
C GLN A 311 2.97 42.78 26.40
N GLY A 312 1.97 43.26 25.66
CA GLY A 312 2.07 44.49 24.86
C GLY A 312 2.97 44.41 23.62
N ALA A 313 3.70 43.31 23.40
CA ALA A 313 4.58 43.13 22.25
C ALA A 313 3.91 42.33 21.13
N SER A 314 4.03 42.81 19.89
CA SER A 314 3.64 42.07 18.69
C SER A 314 4.65 40.96 18.38
N ALA A 315 4.17 39.76 18.04
CA ALA A 315 5.03 38.71 17.51
C ALA A 315 5.55 39.13 16.11
N PRO A 316 6.85 38.96 15.81
CA PRO A 316 7.36 39.21 14.47
C PRO A 316 6.68 38.30 13.44
N PHE A 317 6.48 38.80 12.21
CA PHE A 317 5.75 38.08 11.17
C PHE A 317 6.32 36.67 10.89
N PHE A 318 7.65 36.54 10.86
CA PHE A 318 8.34 35.27 10.63
C PHE A 318 8.56 34.42 11.90
N GLY A 319 8.04 34.85 13.05
CA GLY A 319 8.25 34.22 14.35
C GLY A 319 9.41 34.83 15.14
N PHE A 320 9.62 34.30 16.35
CA PHE A 320 10.65 34.80 17.26
C PHE A 320 12.03 34.23 16.90
N THR A 321 13.03 35.12 16.79
CA THR A 321 14.42 34.72 16.47
C THR A 321 14.97 33.77 17.54
N GLY A 322 15.48 32.61 17.11
CA GLY A 322 16.03 31.59 18.02
C GLY A 322 14.98 30.75 18.76
N ARG A 323 13.69 30.93 18.48
CA ARG A 323 12.57 30.16 19.07
C ARG A 323 11.65 29.59 17.99
N PRO A 324 12.12 28.60 17.21
CA PRO A 324 11.29 27.92 16.20
C PRO A 324 10.14 27.10 16.82
N ASP A 325 10.19 26.87 18.13
CA ASP A 325 9.16 26.23 18.94
C ASP A 325 7.93 27.14 19.20
N LEU A 326 8.00 28.43 18.87
CA LEU A 326 6.88 29.36 19.04
C LEU A 326 6.13 29.57 17.72
N PRO A 327 4.83 29.94 17.79
CA PRO A 327 4.04 30.17 16.60
C PRO A 327 4.60 31.29 15.72
N ALA A 328 4.53 31.09 14.40
CA ALA A 328 4.91 32.09 13.40
C ALA A 328 3.67 32.55 12.62
N PRO A 329 3.29 33.86 12.68
CA PRO A 329 2.14 34.38 11.95
C PRO A 329 2.18 34.10 10.44
N ALA A 330 3.35 34.22 9.81
CA ALA A 330 3.53 33.92 8.38
C ALA A 330 3.16 32.47 8.05
N TRP A 331 3.58 31.52 8.89
CA TRP A 331 3.28 30.11 8.67
C TRP A 331 1.80 29.81 8.88
N LEU A 332 1.17 30.37 9.93
CA LEU A 332 -0.27 30.24 10.15
C LEU A 332 -1.08 30.70 8.93
N LEU A 333 -0.68 31.80 8.27
CA LEU A 333 -1.35 32.26 7.06
C LEU A 333 -1.11 31.32 5.88
N ILE A 334 0.12 30.82 5.67
CA ILE A 334 0.41 29.83 4.61
C ILE A 334 -0.43 28.56 4.84
N ALA A 335 -0.42 28.03 6.05
CA ALA A 335 -1.19 26.87 6.47
C ALA A 335 -2.70 27.07 6.25
N ALA A 336 -3.24 28.26 6.55
CA ALA A 336 -4.62 28.60 6.27
C ALA A 336 -4.98 28.44 4.78
N HIS A 337 -4.14 28.96 3.87
CA HIS A 337 -4.42 28.88 2.43
C HIS A 337 -4.23 27.45 1.89
N LEU A 338 -3.27 26.70 2.42
CA LEU A 338 -3.11 25.28 2.11
C LEU A 338 -4.33 24.47 2.58
N LEU A 339 -4.82 24.72 3.80
CA LEU A 339 -6.04 24.14 4.32
C LEU A 339 -7.25 24.47 3.42
N LEU A 340 -7.41 25.74 3.03
CA LEU A 340 -8.51 26.17 2.18
C LEU A 340 -8.47 25.44 0.82
N ALA A 341 -7.30 25.37 0.20
CA ALA A 341 -7.12 24.63 -1.05
C ALA A 341 -7.47 23.14 -0.89
N LEU A 342 -7.06 22.53 0.22
CA LEU A 342 -7.36 21.14 0.54
C LEU A 342 -8.86 20.90 0.79
N VAL A 343 -9.52 21.76 1.55
CA VAL A 343 -10.97 21.71 1.81
C VAL A 343 -11.76 21.87 0.50
N ILE A 344 -11.36 22.80 -0.38
CA ILE A 344 -11.98 22.96 -1.70
C ILE A 344 -11.81 21.69 -2.54
N ALA A 345 -10.59 21.14 -2.60
CA ALA A 345 -10.32 19.91 -3.34
C ALA A 345 -11.13 18.71 -2.81
N LEU A 346 -11.23 18.58 -1.48
CA LEU A 346 -12.03 17.55 -0.80
C LEU A 346 -13.53 17.72 -1.07
N ALA A 347 -14.06 18.94 -0.95
CA ALA A 347 -15.46 19.21 -1.27
C ALA A 347 -15.78 18.85 -2.73
N PHE A 348 -14.86 19.15 -3.66
CA PHE A 348 -15.01 18.80 -5.07
C PHE A 348 -14.90 17.28 -5.30
N ALA A 349 -14.00 16.58 -4.60
CA ALA A 349 -13.89 15.12 -4.64
C ALA A 349 -15.17 14.44 -4.12
N LEU A 350 -15.69 14.91 -2.99
CA LEU A 350 -16.97 14.45 -2.44
C LEU A 350 -18.11 14.71 -3.43
N LEU A 351 -18.19 15.92 -3.99
CA LEU A 351 -19.22 16.29 -4.96
C LEU A 351 -19.24 15.37 -6.19
N ILE A 352 -18.06 14.98 -6.70
CA ILE A 352 -17.92 14.12 -7.87
C ILE A 352 -18.16 12.64 -7.55
N ALA A 353 -18.06 12.25 -6.27
CA ALA A 353 -18.13 10.84 -5.89
C ALA A 353 -19.47 10.18 -6.21
N ILE A 354 -20.57 10.93 -6.03
CA ILE A 354 -21.93 10.45 -6.27
C ILE A 354 -22.66 11.49 -7.14
N PRO A 355 -22.96 11.18 -8.42
CA PRO A 355 -23.69 12.09 -9.27
C PRO A 355 -25.18 12.14 -8.90
N SER A 356 -25.76 13.33 -8.99
CA SER A 356 -27.18 13.59 -8.74
C SER A 356 -28.11 13.02 -9.80
N SER A 357 -27.68 12.96 -11.06
CA SER A 357 -28.45 12.36 -12.16
C SER A 357 -27.55 11.93 -13.31
N VAL A 358 -28.02 10.95 -14.06
CA VAL A 358 -27.38 10.45 -15.28
C VAL A 358 -28.42 10.43 -16.40
N ILE A 359 -28.04 10.93 -17.57
CA ILE A 359 -28.88 10.90 -18.78
C ILE A 359 -28.16 10.03 -19.80
N ALA A 360 -28.75 8.90 -20.18
CA ALA A 360 -28.27 8.09 -21.29
C ALA A 360 -28.95 8.60 -22.57
N GLY A 361 -28.15 9.19 -23.46
CA GLY A 361 -28.61 9.78 -24.72
C GLY A 361 -28.00 9.10 -25.94
N GLN A 362 -28.27 9.65 -27.13
CA GLN A 362 -27.79 9.07 -28.39
C GLN A 362 -26.26 9.10 -28.51
N ASN A 363 -25.64 10.25 -28.21
CA ASN A 363 -24.21 10.47 -28.44
C ASN A 363 -23.32 10.06 -27.26
N GLY A 364 -23.91 9.79 -26.10
CA GLY A 364 -23.18 9.45 -24.89
C GLY A 364 -24.04 9.54 -23.64
N MET A 365 -23.38 9.40 -22.51
CA MET A 365 -23.97 9.51 -21.19
C MET A 365 -23.59 10.84 -20.55
N ILE A 366 -24.58 11.61 -20.11
CA ILE A 366 -24.37 12.88 -19.39
C ILE A 366 -24.46 12.61 -17.89
N VAL A 367 -23.34 12.72 -17.21
CA VAL A 367 -23.26 12.59 -15.75
C VAL A 367 -23.35 13.98 -15.13
N ARG A 368 -24.38 14.23 -14.32
CA ARG A 368 -24.57 15.50 -13.59
C ARG A 368 -24.30 15.31 -12.11
N PHE A 369 -23.32 16.04 -11.60
CA PHE A 369 -22.96 15.99 -10.18
C PHE A 369 -23.82 16.93 -9.33
N LEU A 370 -24.23 18.07 -9.88
CA LEU A 370 -25.15 19.02 -9.24
C LEU A 370 -26.52 19.06 -9.93
N PRO A 371 -27.61 19.26 -9.17
CA PRO A 371 -28.93 19.51 -9.74
C PRO A 371 -28.98 20.87 -10.45
N ARG A 372 -29.92 21.02 -11.40
CA ARG A 372 -30.17 22.30 -12.09
C ARG A 372 -30.55 23.40 -11.09
N PRO A 373 -30.14 24.66 -11.33
CA PRO A 373 -29.54 25.19 -12.57
C PRO A 373 -28.00 25.15 -12.65
N LEU A 374 -27.31 24.57 -11.67
CA LEU A 374 -25.84 24.60 -11.63
C LEU A 374 -25.22 23.78 -12.78
N PRO A 375 -24.25 24.33 -13.54
CA PRO A 375 -23.78 23.74 -14.81
C PRO A 375 -22.72 22.63 -14.65
N PHE A 376 -22.71 21.88 -13.55
CA PHE A 376 -21.68 20.88 -13.30
C PHE A 376 -22.07 19.49 -13.83
N ALA A 377 -21.92 19.33 -15.14
CA ALA A 377 -22.19 18.11 -15.89
C ALA A 377 -21.01 17.74 -16.80
N ARG A 378 -20.81 16.44 -17.03
CA ARG A 378 -19.83 15.91 -17.98
C ARG A 378 -20.50 14.95 -18.95
N THR A 379 -20.28 15.19 -20.23
CA THR A 379 -20.70 14.30 -21.32
C THR A 379 -19.61 13.26 -21.53
N LEU A 380 -19.97 11.99 -21.40
CA LEU A 380 -19.12 10.83 -21.64
C LEU A 380 -19.55 10.21 -22.98
N PRO A 381 -18.79 10.41 -24.07
CA PRO A 381 -19.06 9.69 -25.32
C PRO A 381 -19.06 8.19 -25.07
N TRP A 382 -19.97 7.43 -25.70
CA TRP A 382 -20.04 5.98 -25.52
C TRP A 382 -18.69 5.29 -25.80
N ALA A 383 -17.98 5.74 -26.84
CA ALA A 383 -16.65 5.24 -27.20
C ALA A 383 -15.59 5.46 -26.10
N SER A 384 -15.75 6.47 -25.24
CA SER A 384 -14.83 6.76 -24.14
C SER A 384 -15.07 5.91 -22.90
N ILE A 385 -16.22 5.24 -22.78
CA ILE A 385 -16.53 4.40 -21.62
C ILE A 385 -15.72 3.12 -21.76
N SER A 386 -14.79 2.91 -20.82
CA SER A 386 -13.91 1.74 -20.81
C SER A 386 -14.58 0.54 -20.16
N ALA A 387 -15.35 0.77 -19.10
CA ALA A 387 -16.11 -0.26 -18.43
C ALA A 387 -17.35 0.35 -17.73
N PHE A 388 -18.46 -0.39 -17.75
CA PHE A 388 -19.68 -0.16 -17.00
C PHE A 388 -19.96 -1.43 -16.22
N GLN A 389 -19.79 -1.35 -14.90
CA GLN A 389 -19.67 -2.51 -14.03
C GLN A 389 -20.79 -2.50 -13.00
N MET A 390 -21.69 -3.46 -13.06
CA MET A 390 -22.74 -3.66 -12.07
C MET A 390 -22.20 -4.51 -10.92
N ILE A 391 -22.24 -3.98 -9.71
CA ILE A 391 -21.68 -4.58 -8.51
C ILE A 391 -22.83 -4.85 -7.54
N ASP A 392 -22.98 -6.11 -7.14
CA ASP A 392 -23.88 -6.49 -6.05
C ASP A 392 -23.12 -6.37 -4.72
N LEU A 393 -23.65 -5.55 -3.81
CA LEU A 393 -23.11 -5.37 -2.45
C LEU A 393 -23.68 -6.39 -1.45
N GLY A 394 -24.62 -7.23 -1.89
CA GLY A 394 -25.43 -8.07 -1.04
C GLY A 394 -26.66 -7.35 -0.48
N PHE A 395 -27.53 -8.12 0.17
CA PHE A 395 -28.80 -7.63 0.74
C PHE A 395 -29.73 -6.94 -0.27
N GLY A 396 -29.66 -7.36 -1.55
CA GLY A 396 -30.49 -6.79 -2.62
C GLY A 396 -30.10 -5.36 -3.03
N ARG A 397 -28.88 -4.91 -2.71
CA ARG A 397 -28.39 -3.57 -3.06
C ARG A 397 -27.34 -3.65 -4.16
N SER A 398 -27.60 -2.98 -5.28
CA SER A 398 -26.65 -2.87 -6.40
C SER A 398 -26.16 -1.43 -6.58
N ILE A 399 -24.94 -1.32 -7.08
CA ILE A 399 -24.33 -0.07 -7.55
C ILE A 399 -23.77 -0.32 -8.95
N ALA A 400 -23.67 0.72 -9.77
CA ALA A 400 -22.91 0.66 -11.01
C ALA A 400 -21.66 1.52 -10.91
N PHE A 401 -20.55 1.06 -11.48
CA PHE A 401 -19.32 1.82 -11.58
C PHE A 401 -18.98 2.06 -13.04
N VAL A 402 -18.88 3.33 -13.41
CA VAL A 402 -18.57 3.76 -14.78
C VAL A 402 -17.14 4.25 -14.83
N GLN A 403 -16.33 3.65 -15.70
CA GLN A 403 -14.96 4.05 -15.95
C GLN A 403 -14.85 4.79 -17.29
N SER A 404 -14.27 5.98 -17.27
CA SER A 404 -14.02 6.77 -18.49
C SER A 404 -12.91 7.80 -18.25
N PRO A 405 -11.95 7.97 -19.19
CA PRO A 405 -10.94 9.02 -19.10
C PRO A 405 -11.54 10.43 -19.26
N ALA A 406 -12.78 10.57 -19.73
CA ALA A 406 -13.47 11.86 -19.85
C ALA A 406 -14.02 12.39 -18.51
N LEU A 407 -13.94 11.58 -17.44
CA LEU A 407 -14.30 12.01 -16.09
C LEU A 407 -13.22 12.94 -15.48
N PRO A 408 -13.60 13.83 -14.54
CA PRO A 408 -12.64 14.72 -13.87
C PRO A 408 -11.54 13.93 -13.15
N TRP A 409 -10.32 14.47 -13.08
CA TRP A 409 -9.18 13.80 -12.41
C TRP A 409 -9.50 13.28 -11.01
N LEU A 410 -10.26 14.05 -10.21
CA LEU A 410 -10.62 13.68 -8.84
C LEU A 410 -11.53 12.44 -8.76
N SER A 411 -12.19 12.04 -9.86
CA SER A 411 -12.95 10.78 -9.95
C SER A 411 -12.05 9.54 -9.80
N ARG A 412 -10.73 9.71 -9.92
CA ARG A 412 -9.76 8.63 -9.66
C ARG A 412 -9.74 8.18 -8.20
N LEU A 413 -10.15 9.03 -7.27
CA LEU A 413 -10.35 8.64 -5.87
C LEU A 413 -11.45 7.58 -5.74
N CYS A 414 -12.55 7.74 -6.50
CA CYS A 414 -13.60 6.73 -6.55
C CYS A 414 -13.10 5.43 -7.14
N GLY A 415 -12.33 5.47 -8.23
CA GLY A 415 -11.72 4.26 -8.77
C GLY A 415 -10.74 3.59 -7.80
N LEU A 416 -9.97 4.37 -7.02
CA LEU A 416 -9.10 3.82 -5.99
C LEU A 416 -9.90 3.07 -4.92
N VAL A 417 -11.01 3.65 -4.45
CA VAL A 417 -11.88 3.03 -3.44
C VAL A 417 -12.57 1.78 -4.00
N VAL A 418 -13.20 1.88 -5.18
CA VAL A 418 -13.99 0.77 -5.76
C VAL A 418 -13.11 -0.36 -6.30
N THR A 419 -12.04 -0.04 -7.01
CA THR A 419 -11.23 -1.03 -7.77
C THR A 419 -9.84 -1.27 -7.20
N GLY A 420 -9.39 -0.44 -6.24
CA GLY A 420 -8.01 -0.47 -5.72
C GLY A 420 -6.98 0.11 -6.69
N LYS A 421 -7.42 0.68 -7.82
CA LYS A 421 -6.55 1.23 -8.87
C LYS A 421 -6.87 2.69 -9.10
N TRP A 422 -5.84 3.48 -9.43
CA TRP A 422 -5.96 4.92 -9.74
C TRP A 422 -6.59 5.19 -11.12
N THR A 423 -7.84 4.76 -11.29
CA THR A 423 -8.61 4.82 -12.55
C THR A 423 -9.78 5.79 -12.42
N PRO A 424 -10.06 6.63 -13.44
CA PRO A 424 -11.15 7.60 -13.34
C PRO A 424 -12.50 6.89 -13.42
N GLY A 425 -13.34 7.05 -12.40
CA GLY A 425 -14.67 6.45 -12.41
C GLY A 425 -15.70 7.13 -11.53
N ALA A 426 -16.98 6.86 -11.80
CA ALA A 426 -18.12 7.43 -11.09
C ALA A 426 -19.03 6.32 -10.55
N ILE A 427 -19.53 6.50 -9.33
CA ILE A 427 -20.41 5.54 -8.65
C ILE A 427 -21.85 5.94 -8.90
N LEU A 428 -22.63 5.08 -9.53
CA LEU A 428 -24.07 5.22 -9.69
C LEU A 428 -24.77 4.29 -8.70
N ILE A 429 -25.90 4.73 -8.17
CA ILE A 429 -26.55 4.07 -7.04
C ILE A 429 -27.85 3.44 -7.51
N GLY A 430 -28.09 2.17 -7.17
CA GLY A 430 -29.29 1.42 -7.56
C GLY A 430 -30.62 1.99 -7.05
N THR A 431 -30.60 2.98 -6.16
CA THR A 431 -31.79 3.68 -5.64
C THR A 431 -32.22 4.87 -6.51
N MET A 432 -31.53 5.13 -7.62
CA MET A 432 -31.94 6.15 -8.58
C MET A 432 -33.31 5.81 -9.21
N LYS A 433 -34.14 6.83 -9.44
CA LYS A 433 -35.36 6.65 -10.25
C LYS A 433 -34.98 6.21 -11.66
N ASN A 434 -35.79 5.36 -12.29
CA ASN A 434 -35.55 4.80 -13.62
C ASN A 434 -34.25 3.98 -13.75
N TRP A 435 -33.77 3.41 -12.62
CA TRP A 435 -32.57 2.58 -12.62
C TRP A 435 -32.60 1.43 -13.63
N PRO A 436 -33.65 0.58 -13.73
CA PRO A 436 -33.65 -0.54 -14.67
C PRO A 436 -33.54 -0.09 -16.13
N ALA A 437 -34.29 0.96 -16.51
CA ALA A 437 -34.26 1.52 -17.86
C ALA A 437 -32.88 2.12 -18.22
N LEU A 438 -32.18 2.70 -17.24
CA LEU A 438 -30.80 3.19 -17.45
C LEU A 438 -29.84 2.04 -17.75
N ILE A 439 -29.96 0.94 -17.00
CA ILE A 439 -29.09 -0.24 -17.19
C ILE A 439 -29.34 -0.88 -18.56
N GLU A 440 -30.61 -1.08 -18.92
CA GLU A 440 -31.02 -1.64 -20.23
C GLU A 440 -30.46 -0.82 -21.40
N GLN A 441 -30.59 0.51 -21.33
CA GLN A 441 -30.04 1.38 -22.38
C GLN A 441 -28.50 1.37 -22.40
N CYS A 442 -27.84 1.30 -21.25
CA CYS A 442 -26.38 1.19 -21.21
C CYS A 442 -25.89 -0.16 -21.76
N GLU A 443 -26.58 -1.25 -21.46
CA GLU A 443 -26.29 -2.60 -21.98
C GLU A 443 -26.41 -2.64 -23.50
N GLU A 444 -27.54 -2.17 -24.04
CA GLU A 444 -27.78 -2.07 -25.48
C GLU A 444 -26.64 -1.29 -26.16
N ARG A 445 -26.31 -0.09 -25.65
CA ARG A 445 -25.31 0.78 -26.29
C ARG A 445 -23.88 0.27 -26.18
N LEU A 446 -23.50 -0.27 -25.04
CA LEU A 446 -22.12 -0.71 -24.79
C LEU A 446 -21.82 -2.08 -25.40
N SER A 447 -22.83 -2.93 -25.60
CA SER A 447 -22.67 -4.23 -26.27
C SER A 447 -22.33 -4.09 -27.76
N HIS A 448 -22.74 -2.99 -28.41
CA HIS A 448 -22.40 -2.67 -29.79
C HIS A 448 -20.96 -2.14 -29.99
N LEU A 449 -20.24 -1.85 -28.90
CA LEU A 449 -18.85 -1.38 -28.98
C LEU A 449 -17.88 -2.55 -28.84
N PRO A 450 -16.71 -2.49 -29.51
CA PRO A 450 -15.71 -3.54 -29.39
C PRO A 450 -15.22 -3.65 -27.94
N PRO A 451 -14.96 -4.87 -27.45
CA PRO A 451 -14.39 -5.10 -26.13
C PRO A 451 -13.00 -4.47 -26.02
N ILE A 452 -12.60 -4.13 -24.80
CA ILE A 452 -11.25 -3.59 -24.52
C ILE A 452 -10.47 -4.70 -23.80
N ASN A 453 -9.34 -5.11 -24.36
CA ASN A 453 -8.54 -6.24 -23.84
C ASN A 453 -9.39 -7.51 -23.62
N ASP A 454 -10.21 -7.86 -24.61
CA ASP A 454 -11.14 -9.01 -24.57
C ASP A 454 -12.19 -8.98 -23.45
N THR A 455 -12.28 -7.87 -22.70
CA THR A 455 -13.33 -7.67 -21.69
C THR A 455 -14.49 -6.86 -22.29
N PRO A 456 -15.75 -7.33 -22.14
CA PRO A 456 -16.90 -6.58 -22.58
C PRO A 456 -17.00 -5.29 -21.77
N ARG A 457 -17.42 -4.21 -22.43
CA ARG A 457 -17.55 -2.90 -21.79
C ARG A 457 -18.68 -2.88 -20.77
N PHE A 458 -19.77 -3.60 -21.01
CA PHE A 458 -20.84 -3.80 -20.02
C PHE A 458 -20.63 -5.11 -19.27
N GLN A 459 -20.65 -5.05 -17.94
CA GLN A 459 -20.41 -6.19 -17.05
C GLN A 459 -21.55 -6.25 -16.02
N PRO A 460 -22.55 -7.12 -16.22
CA PRO A 460 -23.77 -7.17 -15.38
C PRO A 460 -23.54 -7.73 -13.97
N ALA A 461 -22.45 -8.46 -13.76
CA ALA A 461 -22.04 -9.00 -12.46
C ALA A 461 -20.51 -8.86 -12.31
N ALA A 462 -20.06 -7.63 -12.13
CA ALA A 462 -18.65 -7.32 -11.97
C ALA A 462 -18.19 -7.65 -10.54
N PHE A 463 -17.11 -8.43 -10.45
CA PHE A 463 -16.45 -8.73 -9.17
C PHE A 463 -15.57 -7.56 -8.73
N MET A 464 -15.93 -6.93 -7.60
CA MET A 464 -15.24 -5.75 -7.05
C MET A 464 -15.02 -5.95 -5.54
N PRO A 465 -13.92 -6.64 -5.16
CA PRO A 465 -13.74 -7.16 -3.82
C PRO A 465 -13.71 -6.05 -2.76
N ASN A 466 -13.15 -4.87 -3.06
CA ASN A 466 -13.04 -3.77 -2.10
C ASN A 466 -14.38 -3.33 -1.48
N LEU A 467 -15.48 -3.44 -2.23
CA LEU A 467 -16.82 -3.10 -1.73
C LEU A 467 -17.57 -4.33 -1.27
N GLN A 468 -17.44 -5.44 -1.99
CA GLN A 468 -18.15 -6.69 -1.69
C GLN A 468 -17.68 -7.33 -0.39
N LEU A 469 -16.40 -7.18 -0.03
CA LEU A 469 -15.86 -7.64 1.26
C LEU A 469 -16.54 -6.98 2.48
N ILE A 470 -17.16 -5.81 2.33
CA ILE A 470 -17.89 -5.15 3.42
C ILE A 470 -19.22 -5.87 3.69
N GLY A 471 -19.93 -6.27 2.64
CA GLY A 471 -21.27 -6.87 2.74
C GLY A 471 -21.27 -8.40 2.81
N GLN A 472 -20.35 -9.05 2.09
CA GLN A 472 -20.32 -10.50 1.90
C GLN A 472 -18.87 -11.04 1.97
N PRO A 473 -18.17 -10.89 3.12
CA PRO A 473 -16.73 -11.18 3.22
C PRO A 473 -16.37 -12.62 2.84
N VAL A 474 -17.10 -13.62 3.35
CA VAL A 474 -16.81 -15.05 3.10
C VAL A 474 -16.95 -15.39 1.60
N ALA A 475 -18.10 -15.07 1.00
CA ALA A 475 -18.34 -15.32 -0.42
C ALA A 475 -17.34 -14.57 -1.33
N THR A 476 -16.98 -13.35 -0.95
CA THR A 476 -16.03 -12.54 -1.72
C THR A 476 -14.61 -13.08 -1.62
N ILE A 477 -14.19 -13.61 -0.47
CA ILE A 477 -12.87 -14.24 -0.29
C ILE A 477 -12.78 -15.52 -1.12
N ALA A 478 -13.81 -16.37 -1.08
CA ALA A 478 -13.86 -17.58 -1.91
C ALA A 478 -13.82 -17.25 -3.42
N ALA A 479 -14.55 -16.23 -3.86
CA ALA A 479 -14.52 -15.75 -5.24
C ALA A 479 -13.15 -15.15 -5.61
N LEU A 480 -12.52 -14.39 -4.70
CA LEU A 480 -11.17 -13.84 -4.89
C LEU A 480 -10.15 -14.98 -5.04
N LYS A 481 -10.26 -16.03 -4.25
CA LYS A 481 -9.43 -17.23 -4.35
C LYS A 481 -9.60 -17.93 -5.70
N ALA A 482 -10.84 -18.08 -6.16
CA ALA A 482 -11.14 -18.65 -7.47
C ALA A 482 -10.61 -17.79 -8.63
N GLU A 483 -10.72 -16.46 -8.55
CA GLU A 483 -10.19 -15.55 -9.59
C GLU A 483 -8.66 -15.59 -9.66
N LEU A 484 -7.99 -15.64 -8.50
CA LEU A 484 -6.53 -15.67 -8.43
C LEU A 484 -5.96 -17.02 -8.88
N THR A 485 -6.67 -18.14 -8.66
CA THR A 485 -6.29 -19.44 -9.23
C THR A 485 -6.56 -19.49 -10.74
N ALA A 486 -7.70 -18.96 -11.21
CA ALA A 486 -8.06 -18.93 -12.62
C ALA A 486 -7.13 -18.05 -13.48
N THR A 487 -6.62 -16.94 -12.93
CA THR A 487 -5.69 -16.06 -13.65
C THR A 487 -4.31 -16.68 -13.88
N GLY A 488 -4.01 -17.83 -13.28
CA GLY A 488 -2.70 -18.49 -13.41
C GLY A 488 -1.52 -17.61 -12.98
N ALA A 489 -1.80 -16.57 -12.19
CA ALA A 489 -0.84 -15.55 -11.80
C ALA A 489 0.28 -16.17 -10.96
N THR A 490 1.52 -15.71 -11.15
CA THR A 490 2.63 -16.21 -10.34
C THR A 490 2.50 -15.69 -8.90
N THR A 491 3.01 -16.42 -7.92
CA THR A 491 3.08 -15.98 -6.51
C THR A 491 3.74 -14.60 -6.39
N THR A 492 4.70 -14.27 -7.26
CA THR A 492 5.33 -12.94 -7.27
C THR A 492 4.39 -11.83 -7.73
N ASP A 493 3.52 -12.08 -8.71
CA ASP A 493 2.53 -11.10 -9.16
C ASP A 493 1.48 -10.88 -8.10
N LEU A 494 1.08 -11.97 -7.43
CA LEU A 494 0.17 -11.94 -6.29
C LEU A 494 0.78 -11.16 -5.11
N LEU A 495 2.05 -11.40 -4.76
CA LEU A 495 2.76 -10.65 -3.73
C LEU A 495 2.93 -9.17 -4.09
N TRP A 496 3.16 -8.84 -5.36
CA TRP A 496 3.22 -7.44 -5.80
C TRP A 496 1.86 -6.75 -5.72
N ARG A 497 0.78 -7.44 -6.12
CA ARG A 497 -0.59 -6.96 -5.94
C ARG A 497 -0.91 -6.75 -4.46
N ALA A 498 -0.53 -7.70 -3.61
CA ALA A 498 -0.70 -7.63 -2.17
C ALA A 498 0.10 -6.47 -1.56
N GLY A 499 1.37 -6.32 -1.92
CA GLY A 499 2.22 -5.22 -1.48
C GLY A 499 1.67 -3.85 -1.90
N ARG A 500 1.19 -3.72 -3.13
CA ARG A 500 0.51 -2.50 -3.60
C ARG A 500 -0.76 -2.20 -2.81
N ALA A 501 -1.59 -3.20 -2.55
CA ALA A 501 -2.78 -3.03 -1.73
C ALA A 501 -2.40 -2.54 -0.32
N MET A 502 -1.40 -3.16 0.31
CA MET A 502 -0.94 -2.75 1.63
C MET A 502 -0.38 -1.33 1.65
N LEU A 503 0.43 -0.96 0.65
CA LEU A 503 0.97 0.40 0.50
C LEU A 503 -0.13 1.46 0.42
N VAL A 504 -1.20 1.16 -0.31
CA VAL A 504 -2.36 2.05 -0.45
C VAL A 504 -3.17 2.12 0.85
N VAL A 505 -3.41 0.98 1.49
CA VAL A 505 -4.20 0.88 2.73
C VAL A 505 -3.50 1.56 3.91
N SER A 506 -2.18 1.48 4.00
CA SER A 506 -1.41 2.10 5.08
C SER A 506 -1.16 3.59 4.86
N LEU A 507 -1.20 4.08 3.62
CA LEU A 507 -0.90 5.48 3.27
C LEU A 507 -1.70 6.50 4.09
N PRO A 508 -3.03 6.34 4.28
CA PRO A 508 -3.80 7.25 5.13
C PRO A 508 -3.21 7.44 6.53
N LEU A 509 -2.62 6.42 7.15
CA LEU A 509 -2.05 6.53 8.50
C LEU A 509 -0.89 7.54 8.55
N GLY A 510 -0.01 7.51 7.55
CA GLY A 510 1.06 8.49 7.43
C GLY A 510 0.53 9.89 7.11
N LEU A 511 -0.46 9.99 6.23
CA LEU A 511 -1.09 11.27 5.87
C LEU A 511 -1.86 11.90 7.04
N MET A 512 -2.52 11.07 7.86
CA MET A 512 -3.26 11.51 9.06
C MET A 512 -2.33 12.13 10.10
N PHE A 513 -1.04 11.79 10.11
CA PHE A 513 -0.04 12.43 10.95
C PHE A 513 0.53 13.67 10.26
N ALA A 514 1.03 13.51 9.03
CA ALA A 514 1.78 14.55 8.34
C ALA A 514 0.93 15.76 7.94
N ILE A 515 -0.27 15.55 7.37
CA ILE A 515 -1.09 16.64 6.85
C ILE A 515 -1.61 17.54 7.98
N PRO A 516 -2.23 17.01 9.05
CA PRO A 516 -2.64 17.84 10.17
C PRO A 516 -1.44 18.46 10.89
N ALA A 517 -0.31 17.79 11.09
CA ALA A 517 0.84 18.42 11.71
C ALA A 517 1.44 19.56 10.86
N LEU A 518 1.36 19.46 9.53
CA LEU A 518 1.74 20.53 8.61
C LEU A 518 0.77 21.71 8.67
N ILE A 519 -0.54 21.44 8.75
CA ILE A 519 -1.58 22.46 8.69
C ILE A 519 -1.84 23.07 10.07
N ASP A 520 -2.06 22.25 11.10
CA ASP A 520 -2.31 22.63 12.50
C ASP A 520 -1.04 23.08 13.24
N GLY A 521 0.13 22.89 12.63
CA GLY A 521 1.39 23.37 13.17
C GLY A 521 1.37 24.89 13.26
N ASP A 522 1.25 25.40 14.48
CA ASP A 522 1.54 26.80 14.83
C ASP A 522 2.96 27.22 14.39
N ARG A 523 3.85 26.25 14.25
CA ARG A 523 5.29 26.35 14.03
C ARG A 523 5.68 26.02 12.60
N TRP A 524 6.87 26.45 12.20
CA TRP A 524 7.47 26.03 10.94
C TRP A 524 7.56 24.50 10.83
N PRO A 525 7.37 23.93 9.64
CA PRO A 525 7.49 22.50 9.44
C PRO A 525 8.91 22.05 9.77
N ASP A 526 9.02 20.99 10.56
CA ASP A 526 10.28 20.32 10.80
C ASP A 526 10.34 18.98 10.04
N LEU A 527 11.53 18.39 10.00
CA LEU A 527 11.71 17.04 9.45
C LEU A 527 10.95 15.99 10.28
N GLY A 528 10.62 16.29 11.54
CA GLY A 528 9.86 15.43 12.44
C GLY A 528 8.48 15.10 11.88
N ILE A 529 7.79 16.05 11.24
CA ILE A 529 6.49 15.81 10.58
C ILE A 529 6.61 14.75 9.47
N ILE A 530 7.64 14.86 8.63
CA ILE A 530 7.86 13.93 7.51
C ILE A 530 8.26 12.55 8.04
N LEU A 531 9.20 12.51 9.00
CA LEU A 531 9.67 11.27 9.61
C LEU A 531 8.56 10.57 10.40
N GLY A 532 7.73 11.32 11.12
CA GLY A 532 6.57 10.79 11.83
C GLY A 532 5.52 10.24 10.87
N GLY A 533 5.19 10.98 9.80
CA GLY A 533 4.28 10.49 8.76
C GLY A 533 4.80 9.21 8.08
N LEU A 534 6.09 9.17 7.76
CA LEU A 534 6.74 7.97 7.23
C LEU A 534 6.73 6.82 8.26
N GLY A 535 6.92 7.11 9.54
CA GLY A 535 6.82 6.16 10.64
C GLY A 535 5.45 5.51 10.76
N PHE A 536 4.39 6.30 10.76
CA PHE A 536 3.01 5.78 10.80
C PHE A 536 2.66 5.00 9.54
N TRP A 537 3.15 5.41 8.38
CA TRP A 537 2.98 4.66 7.13
C TRP A 537 3.68 3.29 7.18
N LEU A 538 4.94 3.26 7.65
CA LEU A 538 5.71 2.03 7.86
C LEU A 538 5.08 1.13 8.93
N ALA A 539 4.57 1.70 10.02
CA ALA A 539 3.86 0.95 11.05
C ALA A 539 2.59 0.29 10.49
N GLY A 540 1.86 0.99 9.63
CA GLY A 540 0.76 0.40 8.86
C GLY A 540 1.22 -0.74 7.98
N LEU A 541 2.32 -0.58 7.23
CA LEU A 541 2.88 -1.63 6.37
C LEU A 541 3.33 -2.87 7.15
N LEU A 542 3.88 -2.68 8.36
CA LEU A 542 4.43 -3.74 9.20
C LEU A 542 3.34 -4.69 9.74
N GLU A 543 2.09 -4.24 9.77
CA GLU A 543 0.93 -5.10 10.09
C GLU A 543 0.89 -6.35 9.21
N TRP A 544 1.19 -6.20 7.91
CA TRP A 544 1.08 -7.30 6.96
C TRP A 544 1.97 -8.50 7.31
N PRO A 545 3.30 -8.37 7.36
CA PRO A 545 4.14 -9.51 7.72
C PRO A 545 3.87 -9.98 9.16
N LEU A 546 3.56 -9.08 10.09
CA LEU A 546 3.36 -9.42 11.50
C LEU A 546 2.11 -10.29 11.73
N VAL A 547 0.96 -9.87 11.19
CA VAL A 547 -0.30 -10.61 11.37
C VAL A 547 -0.23 -11.98 10.70
N VAL A 548 0.37 -12.05 9.50
CA VAL A 548 0.51 -13.33 8.79
C VAL A 548 1.45 -14.27 9.54
N LEU A 549 2.62 -13.80 10.01
CA LEU A 549 3.56 -14.64 10.76
C LEU A 549 2.97 -15.15 12.08
N ILE A 550 2.26 -14.31 12.83
CA ILE A 550 1.58 -14.75 14.06
C ILE A 550 0.52 -15.80 13.75
N SER A 551 -0.25 -15.62 12.67
CA SER A 551 -1.27 -16.60 12.26
C SER A 551 -0.68 -17.96 11.93
N LEU A 552 0.48 -17.99 11.28
CA LEU A 552 1.21 -19.22 10.95
C LEU A 552 1.69 -19.95 12.20
N ILE A 553 2.19 -19.20 13.19
CA ILE A 553 2.62 -19.76 14.48
C ILE A 553 1.43 -20.36 15.23
N ILE A 554 0.27 -19.69 15.23
CA ILE A 554 -0.96 -20.18 15.88
C ILE A 554 -1.47 -21.45 15.20
N HIS A 555 -1.41 -21.52 13.87
CA HIS A 555 -1.90 -22.68 13.12
C HIS A 555 -0.99 -23.91 13.24
N GLY A 556 0.33 -23.71 13.41
CA GLY A 556 1.30 -24.80 13.58
C GLY A 556 1.68 -25.54 12.29
N ALA A 557 1.21 -25.10 11.12
CA ALA A 557 1.50 -25.71 9.82
C ALA A 557 2.76 -25.12 9.16
N LEU A 558 3.93 -25.36 9.77
CA LEU A 558 5.21 -24.91 9.21
C LEU A 558 5.67 -25.72 7.98
N ASP A 559 5.04 -26.85 7.69
CA ASP A 559 5.50 -27.81 6.68
C ASP A 559 4.85 -27.67 5.28
N ASN A 560 3.83 -26.83 5.10
CA ASN A 560 3.09 -26.69 3.84
C ASN A 560 3.35 -25.35 3.11
N ASP A 561 4.49 -25.26 2.44
CA ASP A 561 5.00 -24.03 1.78
C ASP A 561 4.01 -23.31 0.85
N GLN A 562 3.10 -24.04 0.19
CA GLN A 562 2.13 -23.44 -0.74
C GLN A 562 1.00 -22.68 -0.02
N GLU A 563 0.49 -23.21 1.09
CA GLU A 563 -0.56 -22.54 1.87
C GLU A 563 -0.02 -21.29 2.56
N GLN A 564 1.23 -21.34 3.04
CA GLN A 564 1.89 -20.19 3.67
C GLN A 564 2.06 -19.02 2.70
N ALA A 565 2.55 -19.29 1.49
CA ALA A 565 2.76 -18.26 0.47
C ALA A 565 1.43 -17.62 0.02
N HIS A 566 0.34 -18.39 -0.03
CA HIS A 566 -0.97 -17.86 -0.38
C HIS A 566 -1.44 -16.80 0.62
N ILE A 567 -1.27 -17.00 1.92
CA ILE A 567 -1.80 -16.06 2.92
C ILE A 567 -1.10 -14.71 2.89
N PHE A 568 0.21 -14.71 2.66
CA PHE A 568 0.95 -13.46 2.44
C PHE A 568 0.39 -12.68 1.24
N THR A 569 -0.20 -13.36 0.24
CA THR A 569 -0.82 -12.68 -0.91
C THR A 569 -2.25 -12.22 -0.67
N PHE A 570 -3.07 -13.02 0.03
CA PHE A 570 -4.48 -12.71 0.25
C PHE A 570 -4.69 -11.62 1.28
N TYR A 571 -3.93 -11.64 2.38
CA TYR A 571 -4.20 -10.79 3.53
C TYR A 571 -4.32 -9.30 3.16
N PRO A 572 -3.35 -8.67 2.45
CA PRO A 572 -3.48 -7.25 2.09
C PRO A 572 -4.64 -6.93 1.16
N LEU A 573 -4.99 -7.83 0.24
CA LEU A 573 -6.10 -7.64 -0.70
C LEU A 573 -7.43 -7.56 0.07
N VAL A 574 -7.57 -8.40 1.09
CA VAL A 574 -8.74 -8.46 1.95
C VAL A 574 -8.85 -7.23 2.87
N GLN A 575 -7.75 -6.54 3.14
CA GLN A 575 -7.76 -5.30 3.94
C GLN A 575 -8.20 -4.05 3.18
N MET A 576 -8.24 -4.06 1.83
CA MET A 576 -8.60 -2.89 1.02
C MET A 576 -9.87 -2.12 1.46
N PRO A 577 -10.95 -2.76 1.95
CA PRO A 577 -12.16 -2.05 2.39
C PRO A 577 -11.91 -1.03 3.51
N ARG A 578 -10.85 -1.22 4.31
CA ARG A 578 -10.49 -0.31 5.40
C ARG A 578 -9.97 1.05 4.91
N LEU A 579 -9.58 1.15 3.64
CA LEU A 579 -9.13 2.41 3.03
C LEU A 579 -10.17 3.51 3.15
N LEU A 580 -11.45 3.20 2.95
CA LEU A 580 -12.54 4.18 2.99
C LEU A 580 -12.67 4.86 4.37
N PRO A 581 -12.85 4.13 5.49
CA PRO A 581 -12.93 4.78 6.80
C PRO A 581 -11.66 5.54 7.18
N LEU A 582 -10.47 5.07 6.79
CA LEU A 582 -9.22 5.81 7.05
C LEU A 582 -9.11 7.11 6.25
N LEU A 583 -9.56 7.13 4.98
CA LEU A 583 -9.65 8.36 4.20
C LEU A 583 -10.67 9.33 4.79
N LEU A 584 -11.81 8.83 5.28
CA LEU A 584 -12.78 9.66 5.98
C LEU A 584 -12.21 10.22 7.30
N ALA A 585 -11.42 9.43 8.02
CA ALA A 585 -10.75 9.88 9.24
C ALA A 585 -9.77 11.01 8.93
N LEU A 586 -8.98 10.88 7.86
CA LEU A 586 -8.11 11.94 7.35
C LEU A 586 -8.90 13.23 7.04
N ILE A 587 -10.04 13.13 6.35
CA ILE A 587 -10.91 14.28 6.06
C ILE A 587 -11.36 14.95 7.37
N CYS A 588 -11.78 14.16 8.36
CA CYS A 588 -12.21 14.67 9.66
C CYS A 588 -11.08 15.41 10.39
N LEU A 589 -9.83 14.92 10.30
CA LEU A 589 -8.69 15.63 10.88
C LEU A 589 -8.41 16.96 10.20
N ILE A 590 -8.51 17.02 8.87
CA ILE A 590 -8.29 18.25 8.10
C ILE A 590 -9.31 19.34 8.50
N VAL A 591 -10.56 18.96 8.77
CA VAL A 591 -11.60 19.91 9.22
C VAL A 591 -11.68 20.09 10.73
N ASN A 592 -10.65 19.65 11.48
CA ASN A 592 -10.55 19.75 12.93
C ASN A 592 -11.68 19.03 13.72
N LEU A 593 -12.02 17.82 13.31
CA LEU A 593 -12.95 16.91 14.01
C LEU A 593 -12.22 15.63 14.48
N PRO A 594 -11.30 15.74 15.45
CA PRO A 594 -10.45 14.61 15.88
C PRO A 594 -11.24 13.44 16.47
N TRP A 595 -12.32 13.71 17.22
CA TRP A 595 -13.17 12.67 17.79
C TRP A 595 -13.86 11.83 16.71
N LEU A 596 -14.32 12.46 15.63
CA LEU A 596 -14.97 11.75 14.52
C LEU A 596 -13.95 10.93 13.73
N ALA A 597 -12.73 11.44 13.58
CA ALA A 597 -11.62 10.67 13.01
C ALA A 597 -11.29 9.43 13.84
N ALA A 598 -11.30 9.52 15.18
CA ALA A 598 -11.12 8.36 16.05
C ALA A 598 -12.22 7.32 15.87
N ILE A 599 -13.49 7.74 15.78
CA ILE A 599 -14.62 6.83 15.51
C ILE A 599 -14.47 6.14 14.14
N LEU A 600 -14.08 6.88 13.11
CA LEU A 600 -13.86 6.32 11.78
C LEU A 600 -12.67 5.36 11.75
N TRP A 601 -11.60 5.64 12.50
CA TRP A 601 -10.50 4.71 12.68
C TRP A 601 -10.98 3.43 13.40
N LEU A 602 -11.78 3.54 14.46
CA LEU A 602 -12.39 2.36 15.11
C LEU A 602 -13.28 1.56 14.14
N ALA A 603 -14.01 2.21 13.25
CA ALA A 603 -14.75 1.53 12.19
C ALA A 603 -13.81 0.78 11.22
N SER A 604 -12.65 1.35 10.89
CA SER A 604 -11.58 0.66 10.15
C SER A 604 -11.06 -0.58 10.90
N LEU A 605 -10.94 -0.53 12.23
CA LEU A 605 -10.56 -1.70 13.05
C LEU A 605 -11.65 -2.79 13.02
N ALA A 606 -12.92 -2.41 13.10
CA ALA A 606 -14.03 -3.36 13.02
C ALA A 606 -14.07 -4.07 11.66
N ILE A 607 -13.88 -3.32 10.58
CA ILE A 607 -13.75 -3.88 9.22
C ILE A 607 -12.56 -4.83 9.16
N ALA A 608 -11.38 -4.38 9.62
CA ALA A 608 -10.17 -5.19 9.68
C ALA A 608 -10.38 -6.52 10.42
N TYR A 609 -11.05 -6.48 11.57
CA TYR A 609 -11.40 -7.66 12.35
C TYR A 609 -12.28 -8.62 11.53
N TRP A 610 -13.39 -8.13 10.95
CA TRP A 610 -14.35 -8.98 10.24
C TRP A 610 -13.78 -9.63 8.99
N VAL A 611 -13.08 -8.85 8.15
CA VAL A 611 -12.52 -9.36 6.90
C VAL A 611 -11.37 -10.34 7.16
N THR A 612 -10.61 -10.12 8.24
CA THR A 612 -9.53 -11.03 8.67
C THR A 612 -10.08 -12.31 9.28
N ALA A 613 -11.11 -12.22 10.12
CA ALA A 613 -11.79 -13.40 10.65
C ALA A 613 -12.37 -14.27 9.52
N ALA A 614 -13.02 -13.66 8.52
CA ALA A 614 -13.54 -14.37 7.36
C ALA A 614 -12.42 -15.03 6.52
N LEU A 615 -11.25 -14.39 6.41
CA LEU A 615 -10.09 -14.97 5.74
C LEU A 615 -9.59 -16.22 6.46
N TRP A 616 -9.54 -16.20 7.79
CA TRP A 616 -9.08 -17.36 8.57
C TRP A 616 -10.03 -18.54 8.52
N VAL A 617 -11.33 -18.29 8.45
CA VAL A 617 -12.33 -19.34 8.22
C VAL A 617 -12.12 -19.98 6.84
N ASP A 618 -11.90 -19.20 5.78
CA ASP A 618 -11.74 -19.75 4.42
C ASP A 618 -10.38 -20.44 4.19
N VAL A 619 -9.32 -19.94 4.81
CA VAL A 619 -7.97 -20.44 4.53
C VAL A 619 -7.53 -21.55 5.48
N TYR A 620 -7.82 -21.42 6.78
CA TYR A 620 -7.35 -22.37 7.79
C TYR A 620 -8.47 -23.19 8.41
N GLU A 621 -9.73 -22.98 7.99
CA GLU A 621 -10.91 -23.62 8.59
C GLU A 621 -10.98 -23.41 10.11
N TRP A 622 -10.49 -22.26 10.59
CA TRP A 622 -10.51 -21.95 12.02
C TRP A 622 -11.96 -21.86 12.50
N GLU A 623 -12.20 -22.37 13.72
CA GLU A 623 -13.50 -22.30 14.37
C GLU A 623 -13.41 -21.68 15.77
N GLY A 624 -14.52 -21.12 16.24
CA GLY A 624 -14.68 -20.61 17.60
C GLY A 624 -13.61 -19.59 18.02
N ALA A 625 -12.87 -19.91 19.09
CA ALA A 625 -11.91 -19.00 19.70
C ALA A 625 -10.71 -18.63 18.80
N GLN A 626 -10.30 -19.52 17.89
CA GLN A 626 -9.17 -19.26 16.98
C GLN A 626 -9.49 -18.15 15.98
N VAL A 627 -10.71 -18.15 15.43
CA VAL A 627 -11.21 -17.09 14.53
C VAL A 627 -11.25 -15.74 15.24
N ILE A 628 -11.74 -15.73 16.48
CA ILE A 628 -11.83 -14.52 17.30
C ILE A 628 -10.44 -13.95 17.56
N LEU A 629 -9.50 -14.78 18.04
CA LEU A 629 -8.11 -14.37 18.28
C LEU A 629 -7.42 -13.91 17.00
N GLY A 630 -7.60 -14.64 15.90
CA GLY A 630 -7.06 -14.32 14.59
C GLY A 630 -7.54 -12.99 14.03
N GLY A 631 -8.85 -12.71 14.15
CA GLY A 631 -9.43 -11.43 13.75
C GLY A 631 -8.96 -10.28 14.63
N LEU A 632 -8.68 -10.52 15.91
CA LEU A 632 -8.20 -9.49 16.84
C LEU A 632 -6.76 -9.04 16.56
N LEU A 633 -5.92 -9.87 15.93
CA LEU A 633 -4.52 -9.52 15.63
C LEU A 633 -4.34 -8.16 14.93
N PRO A 634 -4.96 -7.89 13.75
CA PRO A 634 -4.86 -6.59 13.11
C PRO A 634 -5.49 -5.47 13.92
N ALA A 635 -6.57 -5.75 14.66
CA ALA A 635 -7.25 -4.74 15.47
C ALA A 635 -6.36 -4.28 16.64
N ILE A 636 -5.67 -5.20 17.32
CA ILE A 636 -4.73 -4.90 18.41
C ILE A 636 -3.54 -4.09 17.88
N TRP A 637 -2.97 -4.49 16.74
CA TRP A 637 -1.89 -3.75 16.10
C TRP A 637 -2.31 -2.31 15.78
N GLN A 638 -3.46 -2.15 15.13
CA GLN A 638 -3.99 -0.84 14.78
C GLN A 638 -4.37 -0.02 16.00
N LEU A 639 -4.81 -0.65 17.10
CA LEU A 639 -5.05 0.03 18.37
C LEU A 639 -3.75 0.59 18.96
N PHE A 640 -2.65 -0.18 18.92
CA PHE A 640 -1.34 0.30 19.34
C PHE A 640 -0.88 1.50 18.49
N VAL A 641 -1.02 1.42 17.16
CA VAL A 641 -0.71 2.52 16.25
C VAL A 641 -1.58 3.74 16.55
N MET A 642 -2.87 3.54 16.80
CA MET A 642 -3.81 4.62 17.14
C MET A 642 -3.45 5.29 18.47
N VAL A 643 -3.09 4.52 19.51
CA VAL A 643 -2.64 5.08 20.79
C VAL A 643 -1.37 5.90 20.59
N ALA A 644 -0.36 5.35 19.90
CA ALA A 644 0.87 6.08 19.57
C ALA A 644 0.56 7.39 18.82
N PHE A 645 -0.35 7.35 17.85
CA PHE A 645 -0.80 8.52 17.09
C PHE A 645 -1.36 9.62 17.99
N TRP A 646 -2.32 9.29 18.86
CA TRP A 646 -2.95 10.28 19.73
C TRP A 646 -2.07 10.74 20.88
N THR A 647 -1.04 9.98 21.25
CA THR A 647 -0.06 10.44 22.25
C THR A 647 1.01 11.37 21.67
N LEU A 648 1.30 11.25 20.38
CA LEU A 648 2.33 12.04 19.69
C LEU A 648 1.79 13.31 19.04
N ARG A 649 0.47 13.37 18.84
CA ARG A 649 -0.25 14.58 18.44
C ARG A 649 -0.65 15.37 19.68
#